data_AF-A0A257X5X2-F1
#
_entry.id   AF-A0A257X5X2-F1
#
_cell.length_a   1.000
_cell.length_b   1.000
_cell.length_c   1.000
_cell.angle_alpha   90.00
_cell.angle_beta   90.00
_cell.angle_gamma   90.00
#
_symmetry.space_group_name_H-M   'P 1'
#
loop_
_entity.id
_entity.type
_entity.pdbx_description
1 polymer ?
#
loop_
_entity_poly.entity_id
_entity_poly.type
_entity_poly.pdbx_seq_one_letter_code
_entity_poly.pdbx_strand_id
1 'polypeptide(L)'
;MKVRVRWNRHTLALLAIVAGMWYAAEAQSNGAAHLVALLTATMGLLSWLHARANLRGLNVRLIGARPAAQGANMRIPVELRATGAVSPCGLEVLAIGAAEPLFVERVPAGAAVLVDLPPPRQHAGGTLQLLVRSVYPLGLFTAECMVETSWLRRVHPKPAGDLPLPAPDTLRSGDAVAVASSRGHQSGGDDFAGLREWRAGDSPRHIDWRSMARGGALMVKSWSSGVQGVVVLDWNALTLEDSARASQIARWMEICEDEGRPYELRLPGLHIRAGHGPAHLRRCLDALSSALSSDIQASKAASDLSLEQTTLLPKRPLLFMSLALLLAILPLRGYIPSSALVVCALCLLWRGVLRGAVPHVIIRIGVIVVGATLVYFDYGVFNGMEPGIALLLVLAGAKMLESRTPREFQVLALIGWFLAFCAILMENHLSRSVWTVAVVLLITACMVRFRRSIPGVRAPLRVTATLFAQALPVAVLLFFVFPRGLLDLGSALGRSRFGETGIDNVLEAGNIAKVALSSEVAFRARFPDGVLPPNEHRYWRCITLWHCEGMRWTRGDRLGYTARLPGPKKDADVRQIIDLEAHGKRWLPALDMPLIARQHGEELSPEFDQTLVSPVQVINSERFEVTSRYPGVMMNDPSISHELRESHREAALQLPEHISPKLKELTNYWESVTQNDEQIVQIALNYISTQGFSYTLEPGEYPGPNALEDFFLRGRTGFCEHFSASFATLMRMAGVPSRIVIGYLGGEYSDHNGGYLIVKQSDVHAWTEVWVDRFGWYRVDPTAYLAPDRVNIDMRAFFAGGAEEAERQRRTRLWWDSVNYGWQNQVIDYNQESQRGLLERLGLRQNRLVLLVPSGVVVLLGALLIGWWLRRPARHADPWMRLWQRACRRIGKAGVSVGEVSEGPLTLAQRVALSRPDLSPQFDPLVALYISGRYGASHEVLEQFKTAVMRFRPKRVGRQAERKDE
;
A
#
# COMPACT_ATOMS: atom_id res chain seq x y z
N MET A 1 -2.88 32.61 -1.00
CA MET A 1 -3.57 31.36 -0.58
C MET A 1 -2.76 30.65 0.49
N LYS A 2 -3.27 30.55 1.73
CA LYS A 2 -2.60 29.84 2.84
C LYS A 2 -3.18 28.43 2.95
N VAL A 3 -2.43 27.43 2.50
CA VAL A 3 -2.84 26.02 2.57
C VAL A 3 -2.64 25.50 4.00
N ARG A 4 -3.71 24.97 4.60
CA ARG A 4 -3.68 24.25 5.88
C ARG A 4 -3.93 22.77 5.62
N VAL A 5 -3.20 21.89 6.31
CA VAL A 5 -3.46 20.44 6.26
C VAL A 5 -3.93 19.99 7.63
N ARG A 6 -5.13 19.42 7.69
CA ARG A 6 -5.78 18.95 8.92
C ARG A 6 -5.75 17.43 8.99
N TRP A 7 -5.60 16.94 10.21
CA TRP A 7 -5.76 15.53 10.52
C TRP A 7 -7.24 15.17 10.46
N ASN A 8 -7.54 13.96 10.01
CA ASN A 8 -8.88 13.42 10.00
C ASN A 8 -8.89 12.07 10.75
N ARG A 9 -10.07 11.49 10.92
CA ARG A 9 -10.23 10.17 11.56
C ARG A 9 -9.40 9.05 10.91
N HIS A 10 -9.14 9.13 9.60
CA HIS A 10 -8.31 8.13 8.92
C HIS A 10 -6.82 8.33 9.23
N THR A 11 -6.38 9.55 9.55
CA THR A 11 -5.05 9.80 10.12
C THR A 11 -4.89 9.04 11.45
N LEU A 12 -5.88 9.15 12.34
CA LEU A 12 -5.87 8.45 13.63
C LEU A 12 -5.89 6.93 13.44
N ALA A 13 -6.72 6.41 12.52
CA ALA A 13 -6.75 5.00 12.19
C ALA A 13 -5.42 4.49 11.63
N LEU A 14 -4.74 5.28 10.77
CA LEU A 14 -3.41 4.95 10.29
C LEU A 14 -2.39 4.89 11.43
N LEU A 15 -2.40 5.87 12.34
CA LEU A 15 -1.49 5.88 13.49
C LEU A 15 -1.70 4.65 14.38
N ALA A 16 -2.96 4.27 14.63
CA ALA A 16 -3.29 3.06 15.37
C ALA A 16 -2.80 1.78 14.66
N ILE A 17 -2.97 1.69 13.33
CA ILE A 17 -2.48 0.55 12.54
C ILE A 17 -0.96 0.49 12.55
N VAL A 18 -0.26 1.60 12.31
CA VAL A 18 1.21 1.63 12.33
C VAL A 18 1.74 1.27 13.72
N ALA A 19 1.09 1.74 14.79
CA ALA A 19 1.43 1.35 16.16
C ALA A 19 1.19 -0.14 16.41
N GLY A 20 0.07 -0.70 15.96
CA GLY A 20 -0.22 -2.13 16.05
C GLY A 20 0.74 -3.00 15.23
N MET A 21 1.11 -2.54 14.04
CA MET A 21 2.13 -3.20 13.20
C MET A 21 3.50 -3.18 13.89
N TRP A 22 3.89 -2.03 14.45
CA TRP A 22 5.15 -1.92 15.19
C TRP A 22 5.16 -2.84 16.41
N TYR A 23 4.09 -2.83 17.19
CA TYR A 23 3.90 -3.72 18.34
C TYR A 23 4.06 -5.20 17.97
N ALA A 24 3.35 -5.65 16.92
CA ALA A 24 3.42 -7.04 16.49
C ALA A 24 4.79 -7.42 15.90
N ALA A 25 5.44 -6.50 15.17
CA ALA A 25 6.79 -6.70 14.65
C ALA A 25 7.82 -6.85 15.77
N GLU A 26 7.70 -6.06 16.84
CA GLU A 26 8.54 -6.12 18.04
C GLU A 26 8.28 -7.42 18.83
N ALA A 27 7.01 -7.78 19.05
CA ALA A 27 6.63 -9.00 19.78
C ALA A 27 7.21 -10.28 19.16
N GLN A 28 7.34 -10.30 17.83
CA GLN A 28 7.90 -11.42 17.06
C GLN A 28 9.38 -11.26 16.69
N SER A 29 10.04 -10.18 17.11
CA SER A 29 11.43 -9.89 16.73
C SER A 29 11.69 -9.95 15.21
N ASN A 30 10.68 -9.61 14.39
CA ASN A 30 10.70 -9.85 12.95
C ASN A 30 11.09 -8.59 12.18
N GLY A 31 12.27 -8.58 11.56
CA GLY A 31 12.76 -7.40 10.84
C GLY A 31 11.95 -7.07 9.57
N ALA A 32 11.48 -8.07 8.81
CA ALA A 32 10.65 -7.81 7.62
C ALA A 32 9.33 -7.11 7.98
N ALA A 33 8.73 -7.47 9.11
CA ALA A 33 7.54 -6.81 9.65
C ALA A 33 7.81 -5.34 10.01
N HIS A 34 8.97 -5.03 10.62
CA HIS A 34 9.39 -3.65 10.89
C HIS A 34 9.54 -2.83 9.59
N LEU A 35 10.15 -3.42 8.56
CA LEU A 35 10.33 -2.74 7.26
C LEU A 35 8.98 -2.40 6.62
N VAL A 36 8.00 -3.30 6.65
CA VAL A 36 6.65 -3.05 6.13
C VAL A 36 5.91 -1.98 6.95
N ALA A 37 6.07 -1.99 8.29
CA ALA A 37 5.53 -0.95 9.17
C ALA A 37 6.10 0.44 8.84
N LEU A 38 7.43 0.54 8.68
CA LEU A 38 8.12 1.78 8.30
C LEU A 38 7.72 2.25 6.90
N LEU A 39 7.59 1.33 5.94
CA LEU A 39 7.12 1.65 4.59
C LEU A 39 5.70 2.22 4.62
N THR A 40 4.81 1.63 5.41
CA THR A 40 3.43 2.10 5.57
C THR A 40 3.38 3.47 6.24
N ALA A 41 4.16 3.68 7.30
CA ALA A 41 4.28 4.96 8.00
C ALA A 41 4.83 6.07 7.09
N THR A 42 5.90 5.78 6.35
CA THR A 42 6.51 6.74 5.42
C THR A 42 5.58 7.06 4.27
N MET A 43 4.89 6.08 3.67
CA MET A 43 3.85 6.34 2.66
C MET A 43 2.72 7.24 3.20
N GLY A 44 2.32 7.05 4.46
CA GLY A 44 1.39 7.94 5.16
C GLY A 44 1.93 9.37 5.25
N LEU A 45 3.15 9.56 5.72
CA LEU A 45 3.81 10.87 5.82
C LEU A 45 3.95 11.54 4.45
N LEU A 46 4.29 10.79 3.41
CA LEU A 46 4.36 11.32 2.04
C LEU A 46 2.99 11.74 1.53
N SER A 47 1.91 11.03 1.90
CA SER A 47 0.55 11.48 1.58
C SER A 47 0.25 12.85 2.18
N TRP A 48 0.79 13.20 3.35
CA TRP A 48 0.65 14.54 3.93
C TRP A 48 1.38 15.61 3.10
N LEU A 49 2.62 15.35 2.66
CA LEU A 49 3.38 16.27 1.80
C LEU A 49 2.70 16.50 0.45
N HIS A 50 2.22 15.42 -0.19
CA HIS A 50 1.50 15.49 -1.45
C HIS A 50 0.14 16.20 -1.31
N ALA A 51 -0.59 15.98 -0.21
CA ALA A 51 -1.83 16.70 0.06
C ALA A 51 -1.59 18.22 0.15
N ARG A 52 -0.52 18.64 0.83
CA ARG A 52 -0.12 20.05 0.88
C ARG A 52 0.28 20.61 -0.49
N ALA A 53 1.06 19.87 -1.25
CA ALA A 53 1.53 20.28 -2.58
C ALA A 53 0.37 20.40 -3.58
N ASN A 54 -0.67 19.58 -3.44
CA ASN A 54 -1.84 19.56 -4.32
C ASN A 54 -2.54 20.92 -4.42
N LEU A 55 -2.64 21.68 -3.33
CA LEU A 55 -3.28 23.01 -3.31
C LEU A 55 -2.31 24.19 -3.44
N ARG A 56 -1.00 23.98 -3.21
CA ARG A 56 -0.01 25.08 -3.13
C ARG A 56 0.18 25.86 -4.45
N GLY A 57 -0.07 25.21 -5.58
CA GLY A 57 0.05 25.81 -6.92
C GLY A 57 -1.29 26.18 -7.57
N LEU A 58 -2.41 26.14 -6.84
CA LEU A 58 -3.72 26.48 -7.37
C LEU A 58 -4.00 27.98 -7.18
N ASN A 59 -4.40 28.66 -8.24
CA ASN A 59 -4.89 30.03 -8.22
C ASN A 59 -6.39 30.00 -8.54
N VAL A 60 -7.19 30.69 -7.72
CA VAL A 60 -8.65 30.69 -7.80
C VAL A 60 -9.09 32.12 -8.07
N ARG A 61 -9.81 32.35 -9.16
CA ARG A 61 -10.28 33.68 -9.57
C ARG A 61 -11.76 33.62 -9.97
N LEU A 62 -12.50 34.70 -9.72
CA LEU A 62 -13.86 34.85 -10.22
C LEU A 62 -13.85 35.46 -11.62
N ILE A 63 -14.70 34.98 -12.53
CA ILE A 63 -14.86 35.57 -13.86
C ILE A 63 -16.19 36.35 -13.93
N GLY A 64 -16.14 37.67 -13.74
CA GLY A 64 -17.20 38.63 -14.09
C GLY A 64 -18.63 38.34 -13.58
N ALA A 65 -19.13 39.12 -12.62
CA ALA A 65 -20.52 39.04 -12.18
C ALA A 65 -21.49 39.61 -13.23
N ARG A 66 -22.49 38.83 -13.66
CA ARG A 66 -23.63 39.32 -14.47
C ARG A 66 -24.78 39.78 -13.54
N PRO A 67 -25.52 40.86 -13.85
CA PRO A 67 -26.73 41.23 -13.10
C PRO A 67 -27.85 40.21 -13.36
N ALA A 68 -28.65 39.88 -12.35
CA ALA A 68 -29.75 38.91 -12.46
C ALA A 68 -30.97 39.29 -11.60
N ALA A 69 -32.17 38.98 -12.08
CA ALA A 69 -33.44 39.23 -11.38
C ALA A 69 -33.61 38.34 -10.13
N GLN A 70 -34.40 38.81 -9.16
CA GLN A 70 -34.74 38.06 -7.95
C GLN A 70 -35.35 36.68 -8.28
N GLY A 71 -34.76 35.62 -7.72
CA GLY A 71 -35.15 34.22 -7.98
C GLY A 71 -34.41 33.53 -9.13
N ALA A 72 -33.60 34.25 -9.93
CA ALA A 72 -32.77 33.62 -10.95
C ALA A 72 -31.64 32.78 -10.30
N ASN A 73 -31.55 31.51 -10.70
CA ASN A 73 -30.59 30.54 -10.17
C ASN A 73 -29.19 30.76 -10.79
N MET A 74 -28.56 31.90 -10.47
CA MET A 74 -27.30 32.32 -11.09
C MET A 74 -26.10 31.61 -10.47
N ARG A 75 -25.35 30.84 -11.28
CA ARG A 75 -24.12 30.19 -10.86
C ARG A 75 -22.94 31.16 -10.85
N ILE A 76 -21.97 30.93 -9.96
CA ILE A 76 -20.76 31.74 -9.78
C ILE A 76 -19.62 31.13 -10.63
N PRO A 77 -19.23 31.73 -11.76
CA PRO A 77 -18.12 31.23 -12.58
C PRO A 77 -16.77 31.47 -11.88
N VAL A 78 -16.09 30.37 -11.56
CA VAL A 78 -14.78 30.35 -10.90
C VAL A 78 -13.73 29.71 -11.82
N GLU A 79 -12.65 30.45 -12.10
CA GLU A 79 -11.45 29.95 -12.77
C GLU A 79 -10.50 29.31 -11.76
N LEU A 80 -10.23 28.03 -11.93
CA LEU A 80 -9.22 27.27 -11.19
C LEU A 80 -8.00 27.08 -12.09
N ARG A 81 -6.91 27.81 -11.83
CA ARG A 81 -5.67 27.74 -12.62
C ARG A 81 -4.55 27.07 -11.85
N ALA A 82 -3.95 26.02 -12.44
CA ALA A 82 -2.80 25.35 -11.85
C ALA A 82 -1.48 25.96 -12.36
N THR A 83 -0.71 26.55 -11.45
CA THR A 83 0.59 27.19 -11.72
C THR A 83 1.80 26.30 -11.38
N GLY A 84 1.60 25.23 -10.60
CA GLY A 84 2.64 24.28 -10.18
C GLY A 84 2.81 23.08 -11.14
N ALA A 85 3.92 22.33 -10.99
CA ALA A 85 4.21 21.15 -11.83
C ALA A 85 3.26 19.98 -11.63
N VAL A 86 2.65 19.88 -10.45
CA VAL A 86 1.68 18.85 -10.13
C VAL A 86 0.29 19.33 -10.55
N SER A 87 -0.46 18.49 -11.26
CA SER A 87 -1.87 18.77 -11.56
C SER A 87 -2.69 18.61 -10.27
N PRO A 88 -3.34 19.68 -9.75
CA PRO A 88 -4.25 19.56 -8.63
C PRO A 88 -5.35 18.54 -8.94
N CYS A 89 -5.56 17.57 -8.06
CA CYS A 89 -6.56 16.51 -8.22
C CYS A 89 -7.52 16.46 -7.03
N GLY A 90 -8.74 15.99 -7.27
CA GLY A 90 -9.74 15.73 -6.23
C GLY A 90 -10.01 16.95 -5.36
N LEU A 91 -10.42 18.05 -6.00
CA LEU A 91 -10.73 19.31 -5.36
C LEU A 91 -12.23 19.39 -5.08
N GLU A 92 -12.62 19.83 -3.91
CA GLU A 92 -13.96 20.33 -3.63
C GLU A 92 -13.88 21.84 -3.52
N VAL A 93 -14.76 22.53 -4.23
CA VAL A 93 -14.88 23.98 -4.16
C VAL A 93 -16.25 24.33 -3.63
N LEU A 94 -16.28 25.08 -2.54
CA LEU A 94 -17.51 25.51 -1.88
C LEU A 94 -17.48 27.03 -1.69
N ALA A 95 -18.58 27.69 -2.05
CA ALA A 95 -18.87 29.03 -1.54
C ALA A 95 -19.52 28.90 -0.16
N ILE A 96 -18.95 29.54 0.88
CA ILE A 96 -19.50 29.45 2.23
C ILE A 96 -20.96 29.94 2.23
N GLY A 97 -21.88 29.12 2.76
CA GLY A 97 -23.33 29.37 2.74
C GLY A 97 -24.08 28.84 1.51
N ALA A 98 -23.39 28.20 0.55
CA ALA A 98 -24.02 27.45 -0.54
C ALA A 98 -24.51 26.07 -0.06
N ALA A 99 -25.53 25.54 -0.75
CA ALA A 99 -26.17 24.28 -0.37
C ALA A 99 -25.31 23.04 -0.70
N GLU A 100 -24.54 23.08 -1.80
CA GLU A 100 -23.77 21.94 -2.28
C GLU A 100 -22.37 22.38 -2.74
N PRO A 101 -21.30 21.67 -2.38
CA PRO A 101 -19.97 21.90 -2.93
C PRO A 101 -19.85 21.28 -4.33
N LEU A 102 -18.98 21.85 -5.16
CA LEU A 102 -18.70 21.33 -6.49
C LEU A 102 -17.38 20.56 -6.51
N PHE A 103 -17.42 19.31 -6.98
CA PHE A 103 -16.24 18.48 -7.13
C PHE A 103 -15.55 18.72 -8.47
N VAL A 104 -14.27 19.08 -8.42
CA VAL A 104 -13.40 19.26 -9.58
C VAL A 104 -12.33 18.18 -9.55
N GLU A 105 -12.42 17.26 -10.50
CA GLU A 105 -11.58 16.08 -10.52
C GLU A 105 -10.09 16.41 -10.72
N ARG A 106 -9.77 17.26 -11.69
CA ARG A 106 -8.39 17.58 -12.04
C ARG A 106 -8.29 18.91 -12.76
N VAL A 107 -7.33 19.71 -12.33
CA VAL A 107 -6.87 20.89 -13.07
C VAL A 107 -5.53 20.53 -13.71
N PRO A 108 -5.42 20.43 -15.05
CA PRO A 108 -4.14 20.11 -15.69
C PRO A 108 -3.07 21.15 -15.33
N ALA A 109 -1.84 20.69 -15.08
CA ALA A 109 -0.74 21.59 -14.74
C ALA A 109 -0.49 22.60 -15.87
N GLY A 110 -0.46 23.89 -15.54
CA GLY A 110 -0.34 24.99 -16.51
C GLY A 110 -1.64 25.38 -17.24
N ALA A 111 -2.77 24.73 -16.93
CA ALA A 111 -4.07 25.05 -17.52
C ALA A 111 -5.03 25.66 -16.48
N ALA A 112 -6.13 26.20 -16.98
CA ALA A 112 -7.26 26.67 -16.19
C ALA A 112 -8.51 25.87 -16.50
N VAL A 113 -9.33 25.63 -15.48
CA VAL A 113 -10.66 25.00 -15.60
C VAL A 113 -11.70 25.97 -15.05
N LEU A 114 -12.76 26.20 -15.81
CA LEU A 114 -13.90 27.03 -15.42
C LEU A 114 -14.97 26.18 -14.77
N VAL A 115 -15.50 26.64 -13.64
CA VAL A 115 -16.35 25.87 -12.75
C VAL A 115 -17.47 26.76 -12.22
N ASP A 116 -18.71 26.29 -12.29
CA ASP A 116 -19.90 27.07 -11.95
C ASP A 116 -20.45 26.73 -10.55
N LEU A 117 -20.13 27.59 -9.59
CA LEU A 117 -20.59 27.73 -8.20
C LEU A 117 -22.11 27.75 -7.97
N PRO A 118 -22.82 26.89 -7.20
CA PRO A 118 -24.13 27.31 -6.68
C PRO A 118 -23.97 28.54 -5.77
N PRO A 119 -24.89 29.52 -5.84
CA PRO A 119 -24.81 30.72 -5.02
C PRO A 119 -25.14 30.40 -3.54
N PRO A 120 -24.64 31.20 -2.58
CA PRO A 120 -25.05 31.09 -1.19
C PRO A 120 -26.56 31.36 -1.01
N ARG A 121 -27.20 30.67 -0.06
CA ARG A 121 -28.63 30.85 0.23
C ARG A 121 -28.96 32.26 0.74
N GLN A 122 -28.04 32.89 1.47
CA GLN A 122 -28.14 34.25 1.99
C GLN A 122 -26.79 34.96 1.78
N HIS A 123 -26.68 35.81 0.76
CA HIS A 123 -25.49 36.65 0.56
C HIS A 123 -25.89 37.95 -0.14
N ALA A 124 -25.81 39.06 0.60
CA ALA A 124 -26.23 40.41 0.18
C ALA A 124 -25.07 41.24 -0.41
N GLY A 125 -24.11 40.57 -1.06
CA GLY A 125 -22.91 41.20 -1.62
C GLY A 125 -21.78 41.42 -0.61
N GLY A 126 -20.54 41.54 -1.12
CA GLY A 126 -19.33 41.78 -0.32
C GLY A 126 -18.20 40.82 -0.66
N THR A 127 -17.39 40.48 0.35
CA THR A 127 -16.35 39.44 0.25
C THR A 127 -16.98 38.05 0.34
N LEU A 128 -16.95 37.32 -0.77
CA LEU A 128 -17.27 35.91 -0.84
C LEU A 128 -16.05 35.08 -0.43
N GLN A 129 -16.23 34.22 0.55
CA GLN A 129 -15.23 33.23 0.95
C GLN A 129 -15.45 31.92 0.19
N LEU A 130 -14.44 31.53 -0.58
CA LEU A 130 -14.37 30.25 -1.28
C LEU A 130 -13.45 29.31 -0.51
N LEU A 131 -14.00 28.18 -0.08
CA LEU A 131 -13.24 27.08 0.51
C LEU A 131 -12.89 26.06 -0.58
N VAL A 132 -11.60 25.86 -0.81
CA VAL A 132 -11.09 24.76 -1.65
C VAL A 132 -10.49 23.69 -0.76
N ARG A 133 -11.04 22.47 -0.83
CA ARG A 133 -10.63 21.31 -0.04
C ARG A 133 -10.12 20.20 -0.94
N SER A 134 -9.20 19.37 -0.46
CA SER A 134 -8.78 18.16 -1.14
C SER A 134 -8.33 17.09 -0.14
N VAL A 135 -8.63 15.83 -0.44
CA VAL A 135 -8.18 14.67 0.34
C VAL A 135 -7.19 13.79 -0.45
N TYR A 136 -6.70 14.27 -1.58
CA TYR A 136 -5.70 13.58 -2.41
C TYR A 136 -4.32 13.52 -1.70
N PRO A 137 -3.50 12.47 -1.86
CA PRO A 137 -3.70 11.28 -2.71
C PRO A 137 -4.46 10.12 -2.06
N LEU A 138 -4.22 9.82 -0.79
CA LEU A 138 -4.74 8.59 -0.15
C LEU A 138 -6.01 8.80 0.70
N GLY A 139 -6.47 10.03 0.90
CA GLY A 139 -7.60 10.32 1.81
C GLY A 139 -7.21 10.42 3.29
N LEU A 140 -5.93 10.24 3.61
CA LEU A 140 -5.43 10.18 5.00
C LEU A 140 -5.35 11.55 5.66
N PHE A 141 -5.28 12.62 4.87
CA PHE A 141 -5.20 14.00 5.34
C PHE A 141 -6.15 14.87 4.52
N THR A 142 -6.56 15.98 5.12
CA THR A 142 -7.39 16.97 4.45
C THR A 142 -6.57 18.24 4.22
N ALA A 143 -6.36 18.63 2.98
CA ALA A 143 -5.81 19.94 2.63
C ALA A 143 -6.94 20.94 2.35
N GLU A 144 -6.85 22.13 2.93
CA GLU A 144 -7.86 23.19 2.81
C GLU A 144 -7.16 24.52 2.50
N CYS A 145 -7.79 25.33 1.65
CA CYS A 145 -7.39 26.69 1.40
C CYS A 145 -8.63 27.59 1.33
N MET A 146 -8.60 28.69 2.06
CA MET A 146 -9.60 29.75 1.95
C MET A 146 -9.13 30.81 0.96
N VAL A 147 -10.04 31.26 0.09
CA VAL A 147 -9.81 32.37 -0.85
C VAL A 147 -10.91 33.39 -0.64
N GLU A 148 -10.52 34.62 -0.34
CA GLU A 148 -11.46 35.72 -0.20
C GLU A 148 -11.49 36.48 -1.53
N THR A 149 -12.68 36.63 -2.09
CA THR A 149 -12.88 37.29 -3.37
C THR A 149 -14.10 38.21 -3.28
N SER A 150 -14.02 39.42 -3.79
CA SER A 150 -15.19 40.31 -3.85
C SER A 150 -16.18 39.79 -4.90
N TRP A 151 -17.40 39.49 -4.48
CA TRP A 151 -18.51 39.15 -5.37
C TRP A 151 -19.71 40.03 -5.03
N LEU A 152 -20.02 40.99 -5.91
CA LEU A 152 -21.23 41.79 -5.77
C LEU A 152 -22.38 41.06 -6.44
N ARG A 153 -23.23 40.41 -5.65
CA ARG A 153 -24.52 39.88 -6.12
C ARG A 153 -25.53 41.02 -6.15
N ARG A 154 -25.75 41.62 -7.33
CA ARG A 154 -26.83 42.60 -7.51
C ARG A 154 -28.11 41.85 -7.84
N VAL A 155 -29.02 41.76 -6.86
CA VAL A 155 -30.34 41.16 -7.03
C VAL A 155 -31.34 42.30 -7.20
N HIS A 156 -31.87 42.47 -8.41
CA HIS A 156 -32.94 43.44 -8.62
C HIS A 156 -34.27 42.85 -8.12
N PRO A 157 -35.05 43.58 -7.29
CA PRO A 157 -36.34 43.10 -6.79
C PRO A 157 -37.28 42.80 -7.96
N LYS A 158 -38.11 41.76 -7.82
CA LYS A 158 -39.09 41.40 -8.84
C LYS A 158 -40.24 42.42 -8.80
N PRO A 159 -40.66 43.00 -9.95
CA PRO A 159 -41.80 43.91 -9.98
C PRO A 159 -43.07 43.16 -9.58
N ALA A 160 -43.66 43.52 -8.44
CA ALA A 160 -44.87 42.92 -7.90
C ALA A 160 -45.53 43.84 -6.85
N GLY A 161 -46.87 43.82 -6.76
CA GLY A 161 -47.64 44.58 -5.75
C GLY A 161 -48.72 45.47 -6.36
N ASP A 162 -49.87 45.61 -5.71
CA ASP A 162 -51.13 46.05 -6.36
C ASP A 162 -51.50 47.52 -6.14
N LEU A 163 -50.59 48.33 -5.61
CA LEU A 163 -50.88 49.75 -5.39
C LEU A 163 -50.85 50.55 -6.71
N PRO A 164 -51.79 51.51 -6.89
CA PRO A 164 -51.81 52.37 -8.07
C PRO A 164 -50.57 53.26 -8.14
N LEU A 165 -50.17 53.65 -9.35
CA LEU A 165 -49.04 54.56 -9.56
C LEU A 165 -49.31 55.90 -8.84
N PRO A 166 -48.34 56.49 -8.11
CA PRO A 166 -48.51 57.79 -7.48
C PRO A 166 -48.88 58.87 -8.51
N ALA A 167 -49.77 59.78 -8.12
CA ALA A 167 -50.14 60.89 -8.99
C ALA A 167 -48.89 61.75 -9.32
N PRO A 168 -48.67 62.13 -10.60
CA PRO A 168 -47.53 62.93 -10.99
C PRO A 168 -47.59 64.32 -10.32
N ASP A 169 -46.45 64.80 -9.82
CA ASP A 169 -46.35 66.11 -9.19
C ASP A 169 -46.30 67.20 -10.26
N THR A 170 -47.44 67.83 -10.52
CA THR A 170 -47.61 68.86 -11.56
C THR A 170 -47.02 70.21 -11.18
N LEU A 171 -46.75 70.44 -9.88
CA LEU A 171 -46.17 71.69 -9.36
C LEU A 171 -44.67 71.82 -9.69
N ARG A 172 -44.00 70.72 -10.06
CA ARG A 172 -42.57 70.66 -10.41
C ARG A 172 -42.30 70.49 -11.91
N SER A 173 -43.14 71.12 -12.73
CA SER A 173 -43.07 71.06 -14.20
C SER A 173 -41.71 71.51 -14.80
N GLY A 174 -40.90 72.29 -14.07
CA GLY A 174 -39.59 72.75 -14.54
C GLY A 174 -38.53 71.64 -14.72
N ASP A 175 -38.56 70.60 -13.88
CA ASP A 175 -37.60 69.48 -13.96
C ASP A 175 -37.98 68.48 -15.06
N ALA A 176 -39.28 68.30 -15.33
CA ALA A 176 -39.78 67.46 -16.44
C ALA A 176 -39.32 68.00 -17.81
N VAL A 177 -39.33 69.33 -17.97
CA VAL A 177 -38.87 70.02 -19.20
C VAL A 177 -37.36 69.85 -19.40
N ALA A 178 -36.56 69.85 -18.33
CA ALA A 178 -35.11 69.64 -18.42
C ALA A 178 -34.76 68.20 -18.87
N VAL A 179 -35.48 67.18 -18.40
CA VAL A 179 -35.26 65.77 -18.79
C VAL A 179 -35.59 65.54 -20.27
N ALA A 180 -36.70 66.10 -20.76
CA ALA A 180 -37.11 66.02 -22.17
C ALA A 180 -36.10 66.70 -23.12
N SER A 181 -35.44 67.78 -22.67
CA SER A 181 -34.46 68.54 -23.49
C SER A 181 -33.09 67.86 -23.66
N SER A 182 -32.80 66.80 -22.90
CA SER A 182 -31.45 66.19 -22.82
C SER A 182 -31.13 65.14 -23.90
N ARG A 183 -32.09 64.81 -24.78
CA ARG A 183 -31.83 64.10 -26.04
C ARG A 183 -32.29 64.97 -27.20
N GLY A 184 -31.38 65.18 -28.14
CA GLY A 184 -31.55 66.13 -29.23
C GLY A 184 -32.89 66.01 -29.97
N HIS A 185 -33.55 67.15 -30.12
CA HIS A 185 -34.19 67.61 -31.36
C HIS A 185 -34.90 66.53 -32.21
N GLN A 186 -35.81 65.75 -31.62
CA GLN A 186 -36.75 64.91 -32.37
C GLN A 186 -37.89 64.42 -31.47
N SER A 187 -38.77 65.34 -31.11
CA SER A 187 -40.16 65.05 -30.73
C SER A 187 -40.94 66.33 -30.95
N GLY A 188 -41.64 66.42 -32.08
CA GLY A 188 -42.53 67.52 -32.38
C GLY A 188 -43.76 67.43 -31.47
N GLY A 189 -43.99 68.45 -30.67
CA GLY A 189 -45.32 68.67 -30.08
C GLY A 189 -46.21 69.32 -31.14
N ASP A 190 -47.36 68.71 -31.42
CA ASP A 190 -48.28 69.11 -32.49
C ASP A 190 -49.19 70.31 -32.13
N ASP A 191 -49.15 70.80 -30.89
CA ASP A 191 -50.04 71.89 -30.43
C ASP A 191 -49.34 73.26 -30.48
N PHE A 192 -49.86 74.14 -31.34
CA PHE A 192 -49.43 75.53 -31.49
C PHE A 192 -49.84 76.35 -30.26
N ALA A 193 -48.85 76.82 -29.49
CA ALA A 193 -49.06 77.53 -28.23
C ALA A 193 -49.04 79.06 -28.35
N GLY A 194 -48.71 79.60 -29.53
CA GLY A 194 -48.70 81.04 -29.81
C GLY A 194 -47.44 81.55 -30.52
N LEU A 195 -47.31 82.88 -30.57
CA LEU A 195 -46.17 83.59 -31.14
C LEU A 195 -45.43 84.33 -30.02
N ARG A 196 -44.09 84.20 -29.97
CA ARG A 196 -43.23 85.03 -29.10
C ARG A 196 -42.16 85.75 -29.91
N GLU A 197 -41.59 86.82 -29.38
CA GLU A 197 -40.44 87.48 -30.00
C GLU A 197 -39.21 86.54 -30.06
N TRP A 198 -38.49 86.66 -31.18
CA TRP A 198 -37.28 85.91 -31.48
C TRP A 198 -36.16 86.27 -30.52
N ARG A 199 -35.43 85.26 -30.05
CA ARG A 199 -34.23 85.42 -29.23
C ARG A 199 -33.05 84.71 -29.89
N ALA A 200 -31.84 85.20 -29.64
CA ALA A 200 -30.62 84.56 -30.11
C ALA A 200 -30.54 83.11 -29.59
N GLY A 201 -30.59 82.14 -30.50
CA GLY A 201 -30.67 80.70 -30.20
C GLY A 201 -31.90 80.00 -30.80
N ASP A 202 -32.91 80.76 -31.24
CA ASP A 202 -34.12 80.20 -31.86
C ASP A 202 -33.88 79.75 -33.32
N SER A 203 -34.40 78.57 -33.66
CA SER A 203 -34.26 77.98 -35.00
C SER A 203 -34.94 78.84 -36.08
N PRO A 204 -34.25 79.17 -37.19
CA PRO A 204 -34.82 79.97 -38.28
C PRO A 204 -36.07 79.34 -38.94
N ARG A 205 -36.26 78.03 -38.79
CA ARG A 205 -37.40 77.29 -39.35
C ARG A 205 -38.74 77.60 -38.66
N HIS A 206 -38.70 78.11 -37.43
CA HIS A 206 -39.89 78.38 -36.64
C HIS A 206 -40.26 79.87 -36.62
N ILE A 207 -39.54 80.70 -37.37
CA ILE A 207 -39.86 82.12 -37.54
C ILE A 207 -41.18 82.22 -38.31
N ASP A 208 -42.13 82.98 -37.75
CA ASP A 208 -43.36 83.33 -38.45
C ASP A 208 -43.12 84.52 -39.39
N TRP A 209 -42.58 84.20 -40.56
CA TRP A 209 -42.30 85.18 -41.62
C TRP A 209 -43.53 86.01 -42.02
N ARG A 210 -44.74 85.48 -41.79
CA ARG A 210 -45.99 86.16 -42.13
C ARG A 210 -46.30 87.32 -41.18
N SER A 211 -45.85 87.24 -39.92
CA SER A 211 -45.95 88.32 -38.93
C SER A 211 -44.93 89.43 -39.22
N MET A 212 -43.69 89.05 -39.56
CA MET A 212 -42.62 89.99 -39.94
C MET A 212 -42.96 90.77 -41.23
N ALA A 213 -43.56 90.11 -42.22
CA ALA A 213 -43.96 90.75 -43.48
C ALA A 213 -45.04 91.85 -43.30
N ARG A 214 -45.69 91.95 -42.13
CA ARG A 214 -46.67 92.98 -41.79
C ARG A 214 -46.10 94.13 -40.95
N GLY A 215 -44.76 94.23 -40.83
CA GLY A 215 -44.06 95.29 -40.09
C GLY A 215 -43.92 95.05 -38.58
N GLY A 216 -44.27 93.86 -38.09
CA GLY A 216 -44.08 93.46 -36.69
C GLY A 216 -42.66 92.98 -36.37
N ALA A 217 -42.33 92.89 -35.09
CA ALA A 217 -41.08 92.30 -34.61
C ALA A 217 -40.93 90.84 -35.10
N LEU A 218 -39.69 90.34 -35.13
CA LEU A 218 -39.38 88.97 -35.53
C LEU A 218 -40.00 88.00 -34.53
N MET A 219 -41.05 87.26 -34.93
CA MET A 219 -41.77 86.32 -34.07
C MET A 219 -41.42 84.87 -34.41
N VAL A 220 -41.40 84.01 -33.41
CA VAL A 220 -41.19 82.56 -33.52
C VAL A 220 -42.42 81.83 -33.01
N LYS A 221 -42.88 80.83 -33.77
CA LYS A 221 -43.96 79.92 -33.37
C LYS A 221 -43.50 79.08 -32.19
N SER A 222 -44.18 79.21 -31.05
CA SER A 222 -43.95 78.37 -29.88
C SER A 222 -44.86 77.15 -29.92
N TRP A 223 -44.28 75.98 -29.67
CA TRP A 223 -44.99 74.70 -29.57
C TRP A 223 -44.99 74.26 -28.11
N SER A 224 -46.14 73.84 -27.58
CA SER A 224 -46.21 73.25 -26.25
C SER A 224 -46.33 71.73 -26.38
N SER A 225 -45.34 70.98 -25.87
CA SER A 225 -45.56 69.58 -25.53
C SER A 225 -46.29 69.52 -24.19
N GLY A 226 -47.41 68.80 -24.11
CA GLY A 226 -48.09 68.54 -22.84
C GLY A 226 -47.08 68.01 -21.82
N VAL A 227 -46.79 68.80 -20.78
CA VAL A 227 -45.82 68.45 -19.75
C VAL A 227 -46.42 67.34 -18.91
N GLN A 228 -46.01 66.09 -19.15
CA GLN A 228 -46.28 65.02 -18.21
C GLN A 228 -45.49 65.30 -16.93
N GLY A 229 -46.18 65.45 -15.80
CA GLY A 229 -45.55 65.69 -14.51
C GLY A 229 -44.64 64.52 -14.10
N VAL A 230 -43.63 64.80 -13.28
CA VAL A 230 -42.68 63.78 -12.79
C VAL A 230 -43.36 62.92 -11.73
N VAL A 231 -43.26 61.59 -11.87
CA VAL A 231 -43.73 60.66 -10.84
C VAL A 231 -42.64 60.51 -9.76
N VAL A 232 -42.97 60.82 -8.51
CA VAL A 232 -42.03 60.65 -7.39
C VAL A 232 -42.28 59.31 -6.71
N LEU A 233 -41.32 58.40 -6.82
CA LEU A 233 -41.32 57.09 -6.16
C LEU A 233 -40.61 57.20 -4.81
N ASP A 234 -41.39 57.39 -3.74
CA ASP A 234 -40.86 57.59 -2.38
C ASP A 234 -40.94 56.32 -1.53
N TRP A 235 -39.80 55.87 -1.02
CA TRP A 235 -39.68 54.72 -0.11
C TRP A 235 -40.44 54.90 1.20
N ASN A 236 -40.47 56.12 1.74
CA ASN A 236 -41.08 56.41 3.05
C ASN A 236 -42.59 56.61 2.96
N ALA A 237 -43.14 56.81 1.74
CA ALA A 237 -44.58 56.96 1.52
C ALA A 237 -45.34 55.63 1.57
N LEU A 238 -44.64 54.49 1.48
CA LEU A 238 -45.22 53.15 1.52
C LEU A 238 -45.23 52.60 2.96
N THR A 239 -46.39 52.11 3.42
CA THR A 239 -46.56 51.47 4.75
C THR A 239 -46.38 49.94 4.72
N LEU A 240 -45.74 49.40 3.68
CA LEU A 240 -45.50 47.95 3.50
C LEU A 240 -44.23 47.48 4.25
N GLU A 241 -44.00 46.17 4.33
CA GLU A 241 -42.69 45.62 4.72
C GLU A 241 -41.62 45.94 3.66
N ASP A 242 -40.35 46.07 4.04
CA ASP A 242 -39.26 46.54 3.15
C ASP A 242 -39.12 45.73 1.85
N SER A 243 -39.29 44.40 1.92
CA SER A 243 -39.25 43.53 0.73
C SER A 243 -40.44 43.78 -0.23
N ALA A 244 -41.61 44.10 0.32
CA ALA A 244 -42.81 44.44 -0.44
C ALA A 244 -42.74 45.88 -1.00
N ARG A 245 -42.16 46.84 -0.26
CA ARG A 245 -41.88 48.21 -0.75
C ARG A 245 -40.99 48.18 -1.99
N ALA A 246 -39.91 47.42 -1.93
CA ALA A 246 -38.98 47.27 -3.04
C ALA A 246 -39.62 46.66 -4.29
N SER A 247 -40.45 45.63 -4.11
CA SER A 247 -41.17 44.98 -5.21
C SER A 247 -42.21 45.92 -5.84
N GLN A 248 -42.91 46.70 -5.02
CA GLN A 248 -43.89 47.69 -5.47
C GLN A 248 -43.24 48.85 -6.23
N ILE A 249 -42.13 49.39 -5.73
CA ILE A 249 -41.36 50.46 -6.39
C ILE A 249 -40.79 49.96 -7.71
N ALA A 250 -40.28 48.72 -7.77
CA ALA A 250 -39.81 48.12 -9.02
C ALA A 250 -40.94 47.99 -10.06
N ARG A 251 -42.15 47.63 -9.65
CA ARG A 251 -43.33 47.61 -10.53
C ARG A 251 -43.68 49.02 -11.04
N TRP A 252 -43.64 50.02 -10.17
CA TRP A 252 -43.90 51.40 -10.59
C TRP A 252 -42.85 51.96 -11.56
N MET A 253 -41.58 51.58 -11.41
CA MET A 253 -40.53 51.92 -12.39
C MET A 253 -40.78 51.29 -13.74
N GLU A 254 -41.18 50.02 -13.78
CA GLU A 254 -41.53 49.31 -15.02
C GLU A 254 -42.71 49.98 -15.71
N ILE A 255 -43.77 50.31 -14.97
CA ILE A 255 -44.92 51.06 -15.50
C ILE A 255 -44.49 52.44 -16.05
N CYS A 256 -43.60 53.16 -15.35
CA CYS A 256 -43.13 54.46 -15.84
C CYS A 256 -42.28 54.35 -17.11
N GLU A 257 -41.46 53.30 -17.25
CA GLU A 257 -40.66 53.06 -18.46
C GLU A 257 -41.51 52.59 -19.63
N ASP A 258 -42.53 51.75 -19.39
CA ASP A 258 -43.49 51.32 -20.42
C ASP A 258 -44.38 52.48 -20.91
N GLU A 259 -44.77 53.38 -20.00
CA GLU A 259 -45.59 54.56 -20.32
C GLU A 259 -44.78 55.78 -20.79
N GLY A 260 -43.45 55.70 -20.82
CA GLY A 260 -42.59 56.81 -21.27
C GLY A 260 -42.45 57.98 -20.29
N ARG A 261 -42.85 57.80 -19.01
CA ARG A 261 -42.97 58.87 -18.01
C ARG A 261 -41.66 59.09 -17.24
N PRO A 262 -41.19 60.34 -17.07
CA PRO A 262 -40.03 60.61 -16.24
C PRO A 262 -40.36 60.40 -14.75
N TYR A 263 -39.49 59.71 -14.03
CA TYR A 263 -39.68 59.42 -12.61
C TYR A 263 -38.42 59.67 -11.79
N GLU A 264 -38.65 60.05 -10.54
CA GLU A 264 -37.65 60.32 -9.50
C GLU A 264 -37.72 59.22 -8.43
N LEU A 265 -36.57 58.71 -7.98
CA LEU A 265 -36.51 57.71 -6.91
C LEU A 265 -35.95 58.33 -5.62
N ARG A 266 -36.70 58.19 -4.52
CA ARG A 266 -36.29 58.62 -3.18
C ARG A 266 -36.16 57.40 -2.27
N LEU A 267 -34.94 57.13 -1.84
CA LEU A 267 -34.60 56.11 -0.84
C LEU A 267 -34.09 56.81 0.43
N PRO A 268 -34.10 56.15 1.60
CA PRO A 268 -33.50 56.69 2.81
C PRO A 268 -32.03 57.08 2.56
N GLY A 269 -31.72 58.38 2.58
CA GLY A 269 -30.37 58.90 2.38
C GLY A 269 -29.87 58.96 0.92
N LEU A 270 -30.67 58.57 -0.08
CA LEU A 270 -30.28 58.61 -1.50
C LEU A 270 -31.42 59.13 -2.39
N HIS A 271 -31.13 60.17 -3.15
CA HIS A 271 -32.06 60.84 -4.05
C HIS A 271 -31.55 60.76 -5.50
N ILE A 272 -32.31 60.10 -6.37
CA ILE A 272 -31.99 60.02 -7.81
C ILE A 272 -32.98 60.90 -8.56
N ARG A 273 -32.47 62.01 -9.09
CA ARG A 273 -33.25 63.01 -9.85
C ARG A 273 -34.02 62.38 -11.02
N ALA A 274 -35.10 63.06 -11.42
CA ALA A 274 -35.97 62.67 -12.52
C ALA A 274 -35.19 62.27 -13.79
N GLY A 275 -35.58 61.15 -14.38
CA GLY A 275 -35.00 60.63 -15.61
C GLY A 275 -35.91 59.58 -16.22
N HIS A 276 -35.53 59.09 -17.40
CA HIS A 276 -36.24 58.03 -18.12
C HIS A 276 -35.27 57.26 -19.03
N GLY A 277 -35.55 55.99 -19.30
CA GLY A 277 -34.83 55.14 -20.24
C GLY A 277 -33.94 54.10 -19.54
N PRO A 278 -33.38 53.15 -20.31
CA PRO A 278 -32.75 51.93 -19.77
C PRO A 278 -31.53 52.20 -18.88
N ALA A 279 -30.81 53.30 -19.10
CA ALA A 279 -29.70 53.71 -18.24
C ALA A 279 -30.18 54.28 -16.89
N HIS A 280 -31.33 54.95 -16.89
CA HIS A 280 -31.95 55.50 -15.68
C HIS A 280 -32.60 54.39 -14.85
N LEU A 281 -33.42 53.54 -15.50
CA LEU A 281 -33.97 52.33 -14.89
C LEU A 281 -32.91 51.49 -14.20
N ARG A 282 -31.77 51.26 -14.87
CA ARG A 282 -30.65 50.51 -14.29
C ARG A 282 -30.05 51.18 -13.06
N ARG A 283 -29.88 52.50 -13.06
CA ARG A 283 -29.36 53.24 -11.89
C ARG A 283 -30.34 53.18 -10.71
N CYS A 284 -31.64 53.32 -10.98
CA CYS A 284 -32.69 53.24 -9.97
C CYS A 284 -32.83 51.84 -9.37
N LEU A 285 -32.81 50.78 -10.20
CA LEU A 285 -32.81 49.39 -9.73
C LEU A 285 -31.53 49.02 -8.96
N ASP A 286 -30.38 49.52 -9.40
CA ASP A 286 -29.11 49.33 -8.69
C ASP A 286 -29.14 49.99 -7.31
N ALA A 287 -29.65 51.23 -7.21
CA ALA A 287 -29.82 51.93 -5.94
C ALA A 287 -30.83 51.24 -5.00
N LEU A 288 -31.97 50.82 -5.53
CA LEU A 288 -32.99 50.08 -4.79
C LEU A 288 -32.44 48.76 -4.23
N SER A 289 -31.66 48.02 -5.04
CA SER A 289 -31.00 46.78 -4.59
C SER A 289 -29.95 47.02 -3.50
N SER A 290 -29.20 48.13 -3.58
CA SER A 290 -28.20 48.48 -2.56
C SER A 290 -28.82 48.84 -1.21
N ALA A 291 -29.97 49.53 -1.21
CA ALA A 291 -30.69 49.90 0.01
C ALA A 291 -31.28 48.69 0.77
N LEU A 292 -31.67 47.62 0.07
CA LEU A 292 -32.13 46.35 0.69
C LEU A 292 -31.00 45.50 1.29
N SER A 293 -29.75 45.82 0.97
CA SER A 293 -28.59 45.00 1.28
C SER A 293 -28.02 45.22 2.69
N SER A 294 -28.45 46.28 3.40
CA SER A 294 -27.82 46.73 4.65
C SER A 294 -28.20 45.96 5.92
N ASP A 295 -29.19 45.05 5.89
CA ASP A 295 -29.73 44.41 7.11
C ASP A 295 -29.51 42.88 7.25
N ILE A 296 -28.66 42.26 6.44
CA ILE A 296 -28.45 40.79 6.52
C ILE A 296 -27.09 40.48 7.15
N GLN A 297 -27.05 40.42 8.48
CA GLN A 297 -25.93 39.88 9.23
C GLN A 297 -25.73 38.38 8.93
N ALA A 298 -24.45 38.03 8.76
CA ALA A 298 -23.99 36.71 8.35
C ALA A 298 -24.38 35.59 9.32
N SER A 299 -25.30 34.72 8.90
CA SER A 299 -25.51 33.42 9.53
C SER A 299 -24.27 32.54 9.33
N LYS A 300 -23.69 32.11 10.45
CA LYS A 300 -22.55 31.19 10.51
C LYS A 300 -23.04 29.76 10.28
N ALA A 301 -23.42 29.44 9.05
CA ALA A 301 -23.76 28.09 8.66
C ALA A 301 -22.47 27.25 8.51
N ALA A 302 -22.20 26.41 9.52
CA ALA A 302 -21.25 25.32 9.40
C ALA A 302 -21.81 24.29 8.42
N SER A 303 -21.38 24.35 7.16
CA SER A 303 -21.71 23.32 6.17
C SER A 303 -20.69 22.18 6.26
N ASP A 304 -21.10 21.05 6.82
CA ASP A 304 -20.38 19.79 6.66
C ASP A 304 -20.42 19.36 5.17
N LEU A 305 -19.25 19.08 4.61
CA LEU A 305 -18.98 18.94 3.16
C LEU A 305 -19.25 17.53 2.59
N SER A 306 -19.53 17.47 1.28
CA SER A 306 -20.24 16.37 0.60
C SER A 306 -19.44 15.16 0.06
N LEU A 307 -18.10 15.20 -0.08
CA LEU A 307 -17.36 14.06 -0.68
C LEU A 307 -17.47 12.74 0.09
N GLU A 308 -17.86 12.78 1.37
CA GLU A 308 -18.10 11.58 2.18
C GLU A 308 -19.58 11.17 2.23
N GLN A 309 -20.48 12.03 1.74
CA GLN A 309 -21.94 11.85 1.83
C GLN A 309 -22.55 11.25 0.56
N THR A 310 -21.80 11.13 -0.55
CA THR A 310 -22.26 10.35 -1.71
C THR A 310 -22.44 8.88 -1.30
N THR A 311 -23.68 8.40 -1.32
CA THR A 311 -24.06 7.05 -0.86
C THR A 311 -23.78 5.93 -1.87
N LEU A 312 -23.14 6.24 -3.00
CA LEU A 312 -22.89 5.30 -4.08
C LEU A 312 -21.40 5.08 -4.31
N LEU A 313 -20.93 3.87 -3.99
CA LEU A 313 -19.59 3.41 -4.35
C LEU A 313 -19.51 3.05 -5.85
N PRO A 314 -18.56 3.61 -6.61
CA PRO A 314 -18.36 3.22 -8.00
C PRO A 314 -18.01 1.72 -8.11
N LYS A 315 -18.72 1.01 -9.01
CA LYS A 315 -18.66 -0.46 -9.17
C LYS A 315 -17.25 -0.99 -9.46
N ARG A 316 -16.47 -0.26 -10.27
CA ARG A 316 -15.11 -0.70 -10.68
C ARG A 316 -14.11 -0.63 -9.53
N PRO A 317 -13.91 0.51 -8.82
CA PRO A 317 -13.06 0.55 -7.62
C PRO A 317 -13.42 -0.49 -6.55
N LEU A 318 -14.72 -0.78 -6.36
CA LEU A 318 -15.17 -1.81 -5.44
C LEU A 318 -14.65 -3.21 -5.83
N LEU A 319 -14.77 -3.59 -7.12
CA LEU A 319 -14.24 -4.85 -7.64
C LEU A 319 -12.72 -4.96 -7.49
N PHE A 320 -11.97 -3.88 -7.79
CA PHE A 320 -10.52 -3.89 -7.62
C PHE A 320 -10.12 -4.02 -6.14
N MET A 321 -10.85 -3.39 -5.23
CA MET A 321 -10.63 -3.55 -3.79
C MET A 321 -10.95 -4.97 -3.32
N SER A 322 -12.07 -5.57 -3.76
CA SER A 322 -12.39 -6.96 -3.40
C SER A 322 -11.33 -7.93 -3.89
N LEU A 323 -10.83 -7.76 -5.12
CA LEU A 323 -9.77 -8.59 -5.66
C LEU A 323 -8.45 -8.39 -4.89
N ALA A 324 -8.11 -7.16 -4.53
CA ALA A 324 -6.92 -6.87 -3.73
C ALA A 324 -6.98 -7.51 -2.34
N LEU A 325 -8.15 -7.50 -1.70
CA LEU A 325 -8.35 -8.16 -0.40
C LEU A 325 -8.33 -9.69 -0.53
N LEU A 326 -8.90 -10.27 -1.60
CA LEU A 326 -8.77 -11.70 -1.86
C LEU A 326 -7.30 -12.13 -1.99
N LEU A 327 -6.47 -11.31 -2.65
CA LEU A 327 -5.02 -11.53 -2.73
C LEU A 327 -4.32 -11.33 -1.38
N ALA A 328 -4.84 -10.46 -0.52
CA ALA A 328 -4.30 -10.25 0.83
C ALA A 328 -4.55 -11.43 1.77
N ILE A 329 -5.67 -12.14 1.61
CA ILE A 329 -6.01 -13.29 2.47
C ILE A 329 -5.44 -14.62 1.96
N LEU A 330 -5.10 -14.72 0.66
CA LEU A 330 -4.57 -15.96 0.06
C LEU A 330 -3.34 -16.51 0.81
N PRO A 331 -2.39 -15.68 1.27
CA PRO A 331 -1.25 -16.17 2.05
C PRO A 331 -1.58 -16.87 3.36
N LEU A 332 -2.73 -16.54 3.95
CA LEU A 332 -3.15 -17.04 5.26
C LEU A 332 -3.71 -18.48 5.19
N ARG A 333 -3.81 -19.08 4.00
CA ARG A 333 -4.22 -20.49 3.84
C ARG A 333 -3.25 -21.39 4.61
N GLY A 334 -3.78 -22.36 5.35
CA GLY A 334 -2.98 -23.30 6.16
C GLY A 334 -2.62 -22.78 7.55
N TYR A 335 -2.62 -21.47 7.76
CA TYR A 335 -2.37 -20.84 9.07
C TYR A 335 -3.65 -20.47 9.80
N ILE A 336 -4.65 -19.95 9.08
CA ILE A 336 -5.96 -19.58 9.60
C ILE A 336 -6.97 -20.67 9.19
N PRO A 337 -7.99 -20.98 10.02
CA PRO A 337 -9.03 -21.92 9.63
C PRO A 337 -9.69 -21.52 8.33
N SER A 338 -9.95 -22.54 7.51
CA SER A 338 -10.60 -22.39 6.21
C SER A 338 -11.99 -21.77 6.34
N SER A 339 -12.67 -21.99 7.48
CA SER A 339 -13.97 -21.39 7.82
C SER A 339 -13.94 -19.85 7.71
N ALA A 340 -13.01 -19.19 8.39
CA ALA A 340 -12.87 -17.73 8.39
C ALA A 340 -12.48 -17.18 7.00
N LEU A 341 -11.61 -17.89 6.29
CA LEU A 341 -11.20 -17.53 4.92
C LEU A 341 -12.38 -17.60 3.96
N VAL A 342 -13.18 -18.67 4.03
CA VAL A 342 -14.37 -18.87 3.18
C VAL A 342 -15.42 -17.82 3.48
N VAL A 343 -15.73 -17.55 4.76
CA VAL A 343 -16.70 -16.50 5.15
C VAL A 343 -16.29 -15.14 4.60
N CYS A 344 -15.02 -14.76 4.77
CA CYS A 344 -14.49 -13.50 4.24
C CYS A 344 -14.56 -13.46 2.70
N ALA A 345 -14.12 -14.52 2.03
CA ALA A 345 -14.13 -14.61 0.57
C ALA A 345 -15.55 -14.52 0.00
N LEU A 346 -16.53 -15.20 0.60
CA LEU A 346 -17.94 -15.12 0.18
C LEU A 346 -18.48 -13.69 0.30
N CYS A 347 -18.13 -12.97 1.36
CA CYS A 347 -18.51 -11.58 1.55
C CYS A 347 -17.89 -10.65 0.50
N LEU A 348 -16.60 -10.84 0.18
CA LEU A 348 -15.88 -10.10 -0.86
C LEU A 348 -16.46 -10.40 -2.26
N LEU A 349 -16.75 -11.67 -2.56
CA LEU A 349 -17.34 -12.11 -3.82
C LEU A 349 -18.76 -11.57 -3.99
N TRP A 350 -19.62 -11.68 -2.97
CA TRP A 350 -21.00 -11.16 -3.00
C TRP A 350 -21.01 -9.67 -3.35
N ARG A 351 -20.26 -8.86 -2.59
CA ARG A 351 -20.33 -7.40 -2.73
C ARG A 351 -19.54 -6.87 -3.93
N GLY A 352 -18.34 -7.41 -4.16
CA GLY A 352 -17.40 -6.90 -5.15
C GLY A 352 -17.58 -7.51 -6.56
N VAL A 353 -17.68 -8.84 -6.64
CA VAL A 353 -17.72 -9.58 -7.91
C VAL A 353 -19.14 -9.74 -8.41
N LEU A 354 -20.04 -10.30 -7.59
CA LEU A 354 -21.45 -10.52 -7.91
C LEU A 354 -22.28 -9.24 -7.84
N ARG A 355 -21.72 -8.17 -7.27
CA ARG A 355 -22.34 -6.84 -7.14
C ARG A 355 -23.69 -6.88 -6.42
N GLY A 356 -23.81 -7.78 -5.45
CA GLY A 356 -24.98 -7.92 -4.61
C GLY A 356 -25.31 -6.61 -3.87
N ALA A 357 -26.60 -6.43 -3.59
CA ALA A 357 -27.08 -5.34 -2.75
C ALA A 357 -26.50 -5.44 -1.33
N VAL A 358 -26.49 -4.32 -0.61
CA VAL A 358 -26.08 -4.33 0.80
C VAL A 358 -27.11 -5.12 1.60
N PRO A 359 -26.73 -6.25 2.21
CA PRO A 359 -27.67 -7.10 2.93
C PRO A 359 -28.20 -6.41 4.19
N HIS A 360 -29.36 -6.88 4.66
CA HIS A 360 -29.99 -6.39 5.88
C HIS A 360 -29.04 -6.52 7.09
N VAL A 361 -29.20 -5.66 8.10
CA VAL A 361 -28.32 -5.63 9.27
C VAL A 361 -28.26 -6.98 9.99
N ILE A 362 -29.37 -7.73 10.01
CA ILE A 362 -29.46 -9.08 10.61
C ILE A 362 -28.49 -10.07 9.93
N ILE A 363 -28.40 -10.06 8.60
CA ILE A 363 -27.48 -10.95 7.87
C ILE A 363 -26.03 -10.60 8.21
N ARG A 364 -25.70 -9.31 8.32
CA ARG A 364 -24.35 -8.85 8.68
C ARG A 364 -23.97 -9.26 10.10
N ILE A 365 -24.87 -9.09 11.05
CA ILE A 365 -24.68 -9.56 12.44
C ILE A 365 -24.55 -11.09 12.44
N GLY A 366 -25.40 -11.79 11.69
CA GLY A 366 -25.33 -13.25 11.52
C GLY A 366 -23.97 -13.73 11.00
N VAL A 367 -23.39 -13.07 10.00
CA VAL A 367 -22.04 -13.37 9.49
C VAL A 367 -20.98 -13.21 10.58
N ILE A 368 -21.06 -12.17 11.40
CA ILE A 368 -20.11 -11.94 12.51
C ILE A 368 -20.27 -13.02 13.58
N VAL A 369 -21.49 -13.29 14.02
CA VAL A 369 -21.78 -14.29 15.07
C VAL A 369 -21.37 -15.67 14.61
N VAL A 370 -21.83 -16.11 13.43
CA VAL A 370 -21.48 -17.43 12.88
C VAL A 370 -19.98 -17.54 12.63
N GLY A 371 -19.35 -16.50 12.05
CA GLY A 371 -17.90 -16.49 11.82
C GLY A 371 -17.10 -16.58 13.12
N ALA A 372 -17.47 -15.83 14.16
CA ALA A 372 -16.80 -15.89 15.46
C ALA A 372 -17.01 -17.25 16.16
N THR A 373 -18.22 -17.82 16.07
CA THR A 373 -18.51 -19.15 16.59
C THR A 373 -17.69 -20.23 15.89
N LEU A 374 -17.54 -20.18 14.57
CA LEU A 374 -16.69 -21.11 13.82
C LEU A 374 -15.22 -20.99 14.25
N VAL A 375 -14.70 -19.77 14.38
CA VAL A 375 -13.34 -19.53 14.88
C VAL A 375 -13.16 -20.09 16.30
N TYR A 376 -14.18 -19.96 17.16
CA TYR A 376 -14.15 -20.53 18.51
C TYR A 376 -14.11 -22.06 18.48
N PHE A 377 -14.88 -22.72 17.62
CA PHE A 377 -14.85 -24.17 17.48
C PHE A 377 -13.50 -24.68 16.94
N ASP A 378 -12.85 -23.92 16.05
CA ASP A 378 -11.57 -24.30 15.47
C ASP A 378 -10.40 -24.16 16.47
N TYR A 379 -10.42 -23.15 17.35
CA TYR A 379 -9.30 -22.87 18.27
C TYR A 379 -9.56 -23.16 19.75
N GLY A 380 -10.81 -23.31 20.17
CA GLY A 380 -11.21 -23.48 21.58
C GLY A 380 -11.07 -22.22 22.46
N VAL A 381 -10.25 -21.25 22.06
CA VAL A 381 -10.02 -19.98 22.77
C VAL A 381 -9.90 -18.81 21.78
N PHE A 382 -10.25 -17.60 22.23
CA PHE A 382 -10.04 -16.37 21.47
C PHE A 382 -8.68 -15.70 21.73
N ASN A 383 -7.91 -16.22 22.68
CA ASN A 383 -6.59 -15.69 23.00
C ASN A 383 -5.55 -16.26 22.04
N GLY A 384 -4.81 -15.39 21.37
CA GLY A 384 -3.79 -15.77 20.42
C GLY A 384 -3.81 -14.88 19.18
N MET A 385 -2.73 -14.91 18.43
CA MET A 385 -2.60 -14.12 17.22
C MET A 385 -3.52 -14.64 16.12
N GLU A 386 -3.59 -15.96 15.91
CA GLU A 386 -4.34 -16.58 14.82
C GLU A 386 -5.86 -16.46 14.98
N PRO A 387 -6.46 -16.72 16.17
CA PRO A 387 -7.87 -16.42 16.40
C PRO A 387 -8.17 -14.93 16.19
N GLY A 388 -7.25 -14.04 16.56
CA GLY A 388 -7.36 -12.59 16.34
C GLY A 388 -7.36 -12.22 14.85
N ILE A 389 -6.47 -12.79 14.04
CA ILE A 389 -6.42 -12.59 12.59
C ILE A 389 -7.68 -13.20 11.93
N ALA A 390 -8.12 -14.37 12.38
CA ALA A 390 -9.34 -15.02 11.89
C ALA A 390 -10.59 -14.16 12.15
N LEU A 391 -10.71 -13.59 13.35
CA LEU A 391 -11.78 -12.66 13.69
C LEU A 391 -11.70 -11.37 12.86
N LEU A 392 -10.50 -10.83 12.67
CA LEU A 392 -10.28 -9.66 11.81
C LEU A 392 -10.72 -9.93 10.36
N LEU A 393 -10.50 -11.13 9.83
CA LEU A 393 -10.98 -11.54 8.50
C LEU A 393 -12.51 -11.56 8.41
N VAL A 394 -13.18 -12.13 9.41
CA VAL A 394 -14.65 -12.13 9.50
C VAL A 394 -15.17 -10.70 9.56
N LEU A 395 -14.56 -9.85 10.40
CA LEU A 395 -14.91 -8.43 10.52
C LEU A 395 -14.66 -7.66 9.22
N ALA A 396 -13.57 -7.94 8.50
CA ALA A 396 -13.28 -7.34 7.20
C ALA A 396 -14.35 -7.72 6.16
N GLY A 397 -14.77 -8.99 6.14
CA GLY A 397 -15.87 -9.48 5.29
C GLY A 397 -17.20 -8.79 5.62
N ALA A 398 -17.57 -8.73 6.89
CA ALA A 398 -18.78 -8.04 7.34
C ALA A 398 -18.73 -6.53 7.02
N LYS A 399 -17.56 -5.89 7.17
CA LYS A 399 -17.35 -4.48 6.83
C LYS A 399 -17.48 -4.23 5.33
N MET A 400 -17.03 -5.16 4.49
CA MET A 400 -17.27 -5.08 3.04
C MET A 400 -18.77 -5.13 2.72
N LEU A 401 -19.53 -6.02 3.36
CA LEU A 401 -20.98 -6.10 3.17
C LEU A 401 -21.70 -4.79 3.55
N GLU A 402 -21.22 -4.10 4.59
CA GLU A 402 -21.75 -2.80 5.03
C GLU A 402 -21.43 -1.63 4.09
N SER A 403 -20.32 -1.71 3.34
CA SER A 403 -19.72 -0.55 2.67
C SER A 403 -20.68 0.11 1.65
N ARG A 404 -21.06 1.35 1.94
CA ARG A 404 -21.92 2.26 1.15
C ARG A 404 -21.24 3.59 0.85
N THR A 405 -20.28 4.01 1.67
CA THR A 405 -19.68 5.34 1.60
C THR A 405 -18.20 5.30 1.21
N PRO A 406 -17.68 6.36 0.56
CA PRO A 406 -16.25 6.62 0.37
C PRO A 406 -15.37 6.42 1.62
N ARG A 407 -15.93 6.77 2.79
CA ARG A 407 -15.28 6.61 4.09
C ARG A 407 -15.03 5.13 4.40
N GLU A 408 -16.05 4.29 4.24
CA GLU A 408 -15.95 2.86 4.55
C GLU A 408 -14.96 2.15 3.62
N PHE A 409 -14.88 2.58 2.36
CA PHE A 409 -13.85 2.09 1.44
C PHE A 409 -12.43 2.34 1.96
N GLN A 410 -12.19 3.50 2.58
CA GLN A 410 -10.88 3.83 3.14
C GLN A 410 -10.57 3.02 4.40
N VAL A 411 -11.57 2.77 5.26
CA VAL A 411 -11.42 1.87 6.42
C VAL A 411 -11.08 0.46 5.95
N LEU A 412 -11.74 -0.04 4.90
CA LEU A 412 -11.46 -1.36 4.34
C LEU A 412 -10.05 -1.46 3.75
N ALA A 413 -9.56 -0.40 3.10
CA ALA A 413 -8.17 -0.35 2.61
C ALA A 413 -7.15 -0.41 3.76
N LEU A 414 -7.40 0.30 4.86
CA LEU A 414 -6.57 0.29 6.05
C LEU A 414 -6.57 -1.09 6.74
N ILE A 415 -7.74 -1.74 6.87
CA ILE A 415 -7.83 -3.13 7.33
C ILE A 415 -7.05 -4.06 6.40
N GLY A 416 -7.14 -3.87 5.08
CA GLY A 416 -6.39 -4.64 4.10
C GLY A 416 -4.87 -4.51 4.22
N TRP A 417 -4.35 -3.31 4.51
CA TRP A 417 -2.92 -3.13 4.82
C TRP A 417 -2.50 -3.90 6.07
N PHE A 418 -3.32 -3.86 7.13
CA PHE A 418 -3.04 -4.59 8.36
C PHE A 418 -3.13 -6.11 8.16
N LEU A 419 -4.10 -6.60 7.38
CA LEU A 419 -4.20 -8.02 7.02
C LEU A 419 -3.00 -8.51 6.19
N ALA A 420 -2.56 -7.74 5.20
CA ALA A 420 -1.37 -8.06 4.42
C ALA A 420 -0.11 -8.09 5.30
N PHE A 421 -0.06 -7.23 6.32
CA PHE A 421 0.97 -7.29 7.35
C PHE A 421 0.86 -8.54 8.22
N CYS A 422 -0.33 -8.92 8.71
CA CYS A 422 -0.49 -10.17 9.46
C CYS A 422 -0.01 -11.40 8.69
N ALA A 423 -0.16 -11.41 7.36
CA ALA A 423 0.38 -12.48 6.52
C ALA A 423 1.91 -12.60 6.55
N ILE A 424 2.65 -11.49 6.69
CA ILE A 424 4.12 -11.53 6.80
C ILE A 424 4.57 -12.12 8.14
N LEU A 425 3.73 -12.03 9.18
CA LEU A 425 4.06 -12.55 10.50
C LEU A 425 3.96 -14.08 10.57
N MET A 426 3.16 -14.71 9.68
CA MET A 426 2.99 -16.16 9.68
C MET A 426 4.16 -16.89 9.02
N GLU A 427 4.71 -16.34 7.93
CA GLU A 427 5.74 -17.00 7.13
C GLU A 427 6.72 -15.99 6.55
N ASN A 428 8.00 -16.19 6.85
CA ASN A 428 9.06 -15.21 6.63
C ASN A 428 9.97 -15.59 5.46
N HIS A 429 9.45 -15.58 4.24
CA HIS A 429 10.28 -15.77 3.04
C HIS A 429 10.27 -14.53 2.14
N LEU A 430 11.26 -14.43 1.26
CA LEU A 430 11.35 -13.31 0.30
C LEU A 430 10.09 -13.24 -0.57
N SER A 431 9.58 -14.38 -1.04
CA SER A 431 8.37 -14.46 -1.86
C SER A 431 7.14 -13.87 -1.13
N ARG A 432 6.98 -14.18 0.16
CA ARG A 432 5.93 -13.63 1.02
C ARG A 432 6.08 -12.13 1.21
N SER A 433 7.30 -11.67 1.48
CA SER A 433 7.60 -10.24 1.63
C SER A 433 7.27 -9.45 0.37
N VAL A 434 7.68 -9.95 -0.81
CA VAL A 434 7.38 -9.35 -2.12
C VAL A 434 5.88 -9.35 -2.39
N TRP A 435 5.18 -10.46 -2.09
CA TRP A 435 3.72 -10.55 -2.22
C TRP A 435 3.01 -9.51 -1.35
N THR A 436 3.38 -9.41 -0.07
CA THR A 436 2.80 -8.44 0.87
C THR A 436 2.99 -7.01 0.38
N VAL A 437 4.20 -6.64 -0.06
CA VAL A 437 4.45 -5.31 -0.63
C VAL A 437 3.60 -5.09 -1.89
N ALA A 438 3.51 -6.08 -2.79
CA ALA A 438 2.70 -5.97 -4.00
C ALA A 438 1.21 -5.76 -3.67
N VAL A 439 0.66 -6.47 -2.69
CA VAL A 439 -0.73 -6.33 -2.23
C VAL A 439 -0.95 -4.97 -1.55
N VAL A 440 -0.05 -4.52 -0.69
CA VAL A 440 -0.11 -3.18 -0.06
C VAL A 440 -0.12 -2.08 -1.11
N LEU A 441 0.71 -2.21 -2.16
CA LEU A 441 0.73 -1.28 -3.29
C LEU A 441 -0.56 -1.37 -4.12
N LEU A 442 -1.11 -2.57 -4.34
CA LEU A 442 -2.39 -2.74 -5.03
C LEU A 442 -3.54 -2.07 -4.27
N ILE A 443 -3.63 -2.28 -2.95
CA ILE A 443 -4.60 -1.61 -2.07
C ILE A 443 -4.41 -0.09 -2.12
N THR A 444 -3.16 0.39 -2.08
CA THR A 444 -2.83 1.82 -2.23
C THR A 444 -3.32 2.36 -3.57
N ALA A 445 -3.11 1.63 -4.66
CA ALA A 445 -3.58 2.01 -5.99
C ALA A 445 -5.12 2.04 -6.06
N CYS A 446 -5.81 1.14 -5.34
CA CYS A 446 -7.26 1.19 -5.17
C CYS A 446 -7.72 2.46 -4.42
N MET A 447 -7.02 2.87 -3.36
CA MET A 447 -7.29 4.13 -2.66
C MET A 447 -7.14 5.35 -3.58
N VAL A 448 -6.05 5.42 -4.34
CA VAL A 448 -5.81 6.52 -5.30
C VAL A 448 -6.87 6.50 -6.42
N ARG A 449 -7.22 5.31 -6.92
CA ARG A 449 -8.23 5.14 -7.97
C ARG A 449 -9.60 5.59 -7.49
N PHE A 450 -9.98 5.25 -6.27
CA PHE A 450 -11.26 5.67 -5.71
C PHE A 450 -11.42 7.20 -5.70
N ARG A 451 -10.33 7.92 -5.46
CA ARG A 451 -10.29 9.39 -5.41
C ARG A 451 -10.20 10.07 -6.78
N ARG A 452 -10.13 9.30 -7.88
CA ARG A 452 -10.10 9.78 -9.27
C ARG A 452 -11.29 9.21 -10.04
N SER A 453 -12.13 10.08 -10.58
CA SER A 453 -13.29 9.70 -11.40
C SER A 453 -12.93 9.34 -12.85
N ILE A 454 -11.65 9.43 -13.27
CA ILE A 454 -11.15 9.12 -14.60
C ILE A 454 -11.13 7.60 -14.86
N PRO A 455 -11.57 7.14 -16.06
CA PRO A 455 -11.39 5.76 -16.49
C PRO A 455 -9.90 5.41 -16.71
N GLY A 456 -9.42 4.34 -16.05
CA GLY A 456 -8.12 3.72 -16.31
C GLY A 456 -7.37 3.24 -15.06
N VAL A 457 -6.37 2.37 -15.24
CA VAL A 457 -5.56 1.78 -14.14
C VAL A 457 -4.16 2.42 -14.05
N ARG A 458 -3.65 2.96 -15.17
CA ARG A 458 -2.26 3.46 -15.27
C ARG A 458 -1.97 4.67 -14.37
N ALA A 459 -2.91 5.61 -14.28
CA ALA A 459 -2.68 6.84 -13.53
C ALA A 459 -2.64 6.61 -12.00
N PRO A 460 -3.54 5.81 -11.39
CA PRO A 460 -3.41 5.38 -9.99
C PRO A 460 -2.11 4.62 -9.73
N LEU A 461 -1.76 3.63 -10.57
CA LEU A 461 -0.51 2.87 -10.42
C LEU A 461 0.72 3.77 -10.46
N ARG A 462 0.76 4.77 -11.34
CA ARG A 462 1.88 5.72 -11.41
C ARG A 462 2.03 6.53 -10.13
N VAL A 463 0.93 6.99 -9.54
CA VAL A 463 0.97 7.75 -8.28
C VAL A 463 1.44 6.85 -7.15
N THR A 464 0.90 5.63 -7.04
CA THR A 464 1.34 4.63 -6.07
C THR A 464 2.82 4.31 -6.21
N ALA A 465 3.30 4.04 -7.44
CA ALA A 465 4.71 3.77 -7.71
C ALA A 465 5.60 4.98 -7.37
N THR A 466 5.11 6.21 -7.58
CA THR A 466 5.83 7.43 -7.19
C THR A 466 5.92 7.55 -5.67
N LEU A 467 4.83 7.30 -4.94
CA LEU A 467 4.82 7.31 -3.47
C LEU A 467 5.74 6.22 -2.91
N PHE A 468 5.68 5.00 -3.47
CA PHE A 468 6.55 3.90 -3.07
C PHE A 468 8.02 4.18 -3.34
N ALA A 469 8.37 4.66 -4.54
CA ALA A 469 9.75 5.00 -4.88
C ALA A 469 10.33 6.14 -4.01
N GLN A 470 9.47 7.02 -3.50
CA GLN A 470 9.86 8.06 -2.54
C GLN A 470 9.94 7.52 -1.09
N ALA A 471 9.05 6.61 -0.71
CA ALA A 471 8.98 6.05 0.63
C ALA A 471 10.10 5.03 0.90
N LEU A 472 10.42 4.18 -0.08
CA LEU A 472 11.36 3.07 0.07
C LEU A 472 12.75 3.51 0.57
N PRO A 473 13.42 4.53 0.01
CA PRO A 473 14.73 4.95 0.52
C PRO A 473 14.68 5.45 1.96
N VAL A 474 13.62 6.19 2.32
CA VAL A 474 13.42 6.70 3.69
C VAL A 474 13.14 5.54 4.65
N ALA A 475 12.29 4.59 4.26
CA ALA A 475 11.96 3.41 5.06
C ALA A 475 13.18 2.50 5.29
N VAL A 476 14.00 2.28 4.27
CA VAL A 476 15.24 1.48 4.38
C VAL A 476 16.26 2.16 5.30
N LEU A 477 16.46 3.48 5.17
CA LEU A 477 17.34 4.20 6.10
C LEU A 477 16.82 4.15 7.55
N LEU A 478 15.51 4.30 7.73
CA LEU A 478 14.89 4.13 9.05
C LEU A 478 15.00 2.70 9.57
N PHE A 479 14.97 1.67 8.72
CA PHE A 479 15.07 0.28 9.16
C PHE A 479 16.37 -0.03 9.91
N PHE A 480 17.47 0.61 9.52
CA PHE A 480 18.77 0.45 10.18
C PHE A 480 18.93 1.34 11.42
N VAL A 481 18.35 2.55 11.41
CA VAL A 481 18.63 3.60 12.40
C VAL A 481 17.54 3.72 13.47
N PHE A 482 16.30 3.34 13.17
CA PHE A 482 15.17 3.50 14.09
C PHE A 482 15.34 2.57 15.30
N PRO A 483 15.18 3.08 16.54
CA PRO A 483 15.44 2.29 17.74
C PRO A 483 14.45 1.14 17.91
N ARG A 484 14.99 -0.07 18.12
CA ARG A 484 14.22 -1.29 18.44
C ARG A 484 14.14 -1.52 19.94
N GLY A 485 13.02 -2.08 20.41
CA GLY A 485 12.79 -2.36 21.83
C GLY A 485 12.52 -1.12 22.67
N LEU A 486 12.00 -0.02 22.10
CA LEU A 486 11.77 1.22 22.83
C LEU A 486 10.73 1.08 23.95
N LEU A 487 9.82 0.12 23.84
CA LEU A 487 8.68 -0.09 24.75
C LEU A 487 8.69 -1.47 25.45
N ASP A 488 9.72 -2.32 25.21
CA ASP A 488 9.88 -3.66 25.78
C ASP A 488 8.59 -4.52 25.80
N LEU A 489 7.96 -4.67 24.64
CA LEU A 489 6.61 -5.21 24.47
C LEU A 489 6.57 -6.73 24.18
N GLY A 490 7.68 -7.44 24.38
CA GLY A 490 7.90 -8.80 23.90
C GLY A 490 7.02 -9.90 24.52
N SER A 491 6.29 -9.62 25.60
CA SER A 491 5.65 -10.65 26.44
C SER A 491 4.15 -10.87 26.20
N ALA A 492 3.46 -10.05 25.41
CA ALA A 492 1.99 -9.97 25.42
C ALA A 492 1.25 -10.64 24.24
N LEU A 493 1.95 -11.08 23.18
CA LEU A 493 1.38 -11.95 22.14
C LEU A 493 2.08 -13.31 22.23
N GLY A 494 1.34 -14.35 22.64
CA GLY A 494 1.83 -15.72 22.61
C GLY A 494 2.34 -16.07 21.21
N ARG A 495 3.61 -16.46 21.12
CA ARG A 495 4.25 -16.90 19.88
C ARG A 495 3.73 -18.30 19.55
N SER A 496 3.29 -18.50 18.31
CA SER A 496 2.50 -19.68 17.95
C SER A 496 3.01 -20.41 16.72
N ARG A 497 2.82 -21.73 16.79
CA ARG A 497 3.16 -22.84 15.88
C ARG A 497 4.65 -23.04 15.58
N PHE A 498 5.26 -23.87 16.42
CA PHE A 498 6.50 -24.57 16.11
C PHE A 498 6.32 -25.42 14.85
N GLY A 499 7.33 -25.47 13.98
CA GLY A 499 7.38 -26.47 12.94
C GLY A 499 7.27 -27.85 13.59
N GLU A 500 6.43 -28.72 13.03
CA GLU A 500 6.36 -30.11 13.47
C GLU A 500 7.71 -30.78 13.17
N THR A 501 8.66 -30.70 14.09
CA THR A 501 9.86 -31.52 13.99
C THR A 501 9.50 -32.94 14.33
N GLY A 502 9.81 -33.87 13.44
CA GLY A 502 9.65 -35.31 13.66
C GLY A 502 10.51 -35.90 14.75
N ILE A 503 11.34 -35.08 15.41
CA ILE A 503 12.25 -35.49 16.47
C ILE A 503 11.62 -35.10 17.81
N ASP A 504 11.10 -36.10 18.51
CA ASP A 504 10.56 -35.97 19.86
C ASP A 504 11.35 -36.85 20.86
N ASN A 505 10.98 -36.78 22.14
CA ASN A 505 11.52 -37.65 23.19
C ASN A 505 11.03 -39.12 23.07
N VAL A 506 10.30 -39.45 22.01
CA VAL A 506 9.69 -40.76 21.75
C VAL A 506 9.91 -41.11 20.28
N LEU A 507 10.38 -42.34 20.04
CA LEU A 507 10.39 -43.00 18.75
C LEU A 507 9.26 -44.02 18.69
N GLU A 508 8.35 -43.84 17.74
CA GLU A 508 7.33 -44.81 17.38
C GLU A 508 7.39 -45.04 15.87
N ALA A 509 7.18 -46.29 15.44
CA ALA A 509 7.11 -46.64 14.03
C ALA A 509 6.03 -45.82 13.31
N GLY A 510 6.40 -45.17 12.22
CA GLY A 510 5.58 -44.28 11.39
C GLY A 510 5.81 -42.78 11.63
N ASN A 511 6.40 -42.37 12.76
CA ASN A 511 6.56 -40.94 13.07
C ASN A 511 7.70 -40.30 12.27
N ILE A 512 8.85 -40.98 12.12
CA ILE A 512 9.95 -40.45 11.32
C ILE A 512 9.60 -40.50 9.83
N ALA A 513 8.89 -41.54 9.37
CA ALA A 513 8.45 -41.66 7.98
C ALA A 513 7.56 -40.49 7.51
N LYS A 514 6.65 -39.99 8.36
CA LYS A 514 5.81 -38.81 8.07
C LYS A 514 6.65 -37.55 7.86
N VAL A 515 7.70 -37.39 8.66
CA VAL A 515 8.58 -36.21 8.61
C VAL A 515 9.58 -36.30 7.46
N ALA A 516 9.97 -37.51 7.07
CA ALA A 516 10.80 -37.76 5.90
C ALA A 516 10.17 -37.24 4.59
N LEU A 517 8.84 -37.05 4.55
CA LEU A 517 8.13 -36.48 3.40
C LEU A 517 8.26 -34.94 3.32
N SER A 518 8.59 -34.27 4.42
CA SER A 518 8.67 -32.80 4.49
C SER A 518 9.92 -32.25 3.82
N SER A 519 9.75 -31.26 2.94
CA SER A 519 10.85 -30.50 2.32
C SER A 519 11.30 -29.28 3.11
N GLU A 520 10.74 -29.04 4.29
CA GLU A 520 11.10 -27.89 5.10
C GLU A 520 12.56 -27.98 5.56
N VAL A 521 13.21 -26.84 5.71
CA VAL A 521 14.58 -26.79 6.24
C VAL A 521 14.51 -27.00 7.75
N ALA A 522 15.35 -27.89 8.27
CA ALA A 522 15.53 -28.07 9.71
C ALA A 522 16.59 -27.11 10.25
N PHE A 523 17.74 -27.05 9.59
CA PHE A 523 18.81 -26.10 9.89
C PHE A 523 19.78 -25.97 8.71
N ARG A 524 20.65 -24.96 8.79
CA ARG A 524 21.77 -24.78 7.88
C ARG A 524 23.07 -24.79 8.66
N ALA A 525 24.10 -25.44 8.13
CA ALA A 525 25.40 -25.55 8.80
C ALA A 525 26.52 -24.94 7.94
N ARG A 526 27.40 -24.17 8.57
CA ARG A 526 28.61 -23.59 7.96
C ARG A 526 29.85 -24.08 8.67
N PHE A 527 30.92 -24.23 7.92
CA PHE A 527 32.22 -24.66 8.43
C PHE A 527 33.20 -23.49 8.29
N PRO A 528 33.37 -22.65 9.32
CA PRO A 528 34.24 -21.47 9.26
C PRO A 528 35.71 -21.81 8.95
N ASP A 529 36.16 -23.03 9.28
CA ASP A 529 37.52 -23.50 8.98
C ASP A 529 37.68 -24.00 7.52
N GLY A 530 36.60 -24.00 6.73
CA GLY A 530 36.60 -24.36 5.30
C GLY A 530 36.64 -25.87 5.01
N VAL A 531 36.78 -26.72 6.03
CA VAL A 531 36.79 -28.18 5.89
C VAL A 531 35.35 -28.70 5.95
N LEU A 532 34.83 -29.16 4.81
CA LEU A 532 33.53 -29.83 4.72
C LEU A 532 33.70 -31.33 5.02
N PRO A 533 33.03 -31.88 6.05
CA PRO A 533 33.07 -33.31 6.33
C PRO A 533 32.50 -34.15 5.17
N PRO A 534 33.15 -35.27 4.82
CA PRO A 534 32.58 -36.29 3.91
C PRO A 534 31.19 -36.74 4.35
N ASN A 535 30.38 -37.22 3.41
CA ASN A 535 28.96 -37.50 3.67
C ASN A 535 28.72 -38.53 4.78
N GLU A 536 29.54 -39.58 4.81
CA GLU A 536 29.57 -40.63 5.84
C GLU A 536 29.82 -40.12 7.27
N HIS A 537 30.34 -38.89 7.42
CA HIS A 537 30.56 -38.26 8.71
C HIS A 537 29.48 -37.23 9.06
N ARG A 538 28.52 -36.95 8.16
CA ARG A 538 27.46 -35.95 8.36
C ARG A 538 26.25 -36.51 9.13
N TYR A 539 26.52 -37.13 10.27
CA TYR A 539 25.49 -37.56 11.23
C TYR A 539 25.26 -36.45 12.24
N TRP A 540 24.09 -35.81 12.15
CA TRP A 540 23.69 -34.67 12.96
C TRP A 540 22.85 -35.14 14.14
N ARG A 541 23.48 -35.40 15.29
CA ARG A 541 22.80 -35.84 16.51
C ARG A 541 21.88 -34.74 17.05
N CYS A 542 20.65 -35.11 17.39
CA CYS A 542 19.70 -34.24 18.09
C CYS A 542 19.35 -34.77 19.47
N ILE A 543 18.98 -36.05 19.59
CA ILE A 543 18.52 -36.65 20.85
C ILE A 543 18.89 -38.13 20.93
N THR A 544 19.15 -38.61 22.15
CA THR A 544 19.40 -40.03 22.45
C THR A 544 18.26 -40.62 23.26
N LEU A 545 17.85 -41.85 22.95
CA LEU A 545 16.78 -42.59 23.60
C LEU A 545 17.33 -43.83 24.31
N TRP A 546 16.91 -44.03 25.56
CA TRP A 546 17.46 -45.06 26.46
C TRP A 546 16.44 -46.10 26.89
N HIS A 547 15.15 -45.77 27.00
CA HIS A 547 14.16 -46.72 27.47
C HIS A 547 13.57 -47.52 26.31
N CYS A 548 13.56 -48.85 26.44
CA CYS A 548 13.18 -49.79 25.40
C CYS A 548 11.84 -50.47 25.73
N GLU A 549 10.85 -50.25 24.88
CA GLU A 549 9.51 -50.86 24.92
C GLU A 549 9.27 -51.65 23.61
N GLY A 550 10.26 -52.43 23.18
CA GLY A 550 10.19 -53.27 21.98
C GLY A 550 10.55 -52.48 20.72
N MET A 551 9.54 -52.01 19.99
CA MET A 551 9.72 -51.11 18.83
C MET A 551 9.58 -49.62 19.20
N ARG A 552 9.05 -49.33 20.38
CA ARG A 552 8.90 -47.98 20.91
C ARG A 552 10.10 -47.66 21.82
N TRP A 553 10.67 -46.48 21.65
CA TRP A 553 11.81 -46.02 22.46
C TRP A 553 11.55 -44.64 23.01
N THR A 554 11.98 -44.37 24.25
CA THR A 554 11.81 -43.05 24.88
C THR A 554 13.11 -42.57 25.52
N ARG A 555 13.22 -41.25 25.74
CA ARG A 555 14.44 -40.66 26.34
C ARG A 555 14.76 -41.24 27.72
N GLY A 556 13.74 -41.59 28.51
CA GLY A 556 13.88 -42.03 29.89
C GLY A 556 14.31 -40.91 30.85
N ASP A 557 14.62 -41.27 32.09
CA ASP A 557 15.12 -40.34 33.10
C ASP A 557 16.55 -39.88 32.80
N ARG A 558 16.86 -38.61 33.13
CA ARG A 558 18.23 -38.08 33.01
C ARG A 558 19.14 -38.79 34.02
N LEU A 559 20.01 -39.66 33.53
CA LEU A 559 21.06 -40.28 34.32
C LEU A 559 22.11 -39.20 34.65
N GLY A 560 22.12 -38.76 35.92
CA GLY A 560 22.93 -37.63 36.38
C GLY A 560 24.43 -37.90 36.29
N TYR A 561 25.07 -37.43 35.22
CA TYR A 561 26.52 -37.41 35.07
C TYR A 561 26.94 -36.36 34.02
N THR A 562 28.08 -35.70 34.22
CA THR A 562 28.73 -34.89 33.19
C THR A 562 29.92 -35.67 32.65
N ALA A 563 29.88 -36.02 31.36
CA ALA A 563 30.99 -36.68 30.72
C ALA A 563 32.25 -35.79 30.76
N ARG A 564 33.41 -36.38 31.05
CA ARG A 564 34.68 -35.66 30.96
C ARG A 564 35.02 -35.46 29.49
N LEU A 565 34.83 -34.25 29.00
CA LEU A 565 35.10 -33.92 27.61
C LEU A 565 36.62 -33.92 27.34
N PRO A 566 37.07 -34.58 26.27
CA PRO A 566 38.47 -34.51 25.89
C PRO A 566 38.83 -33.09 25.43
N GLY A 567 40.06 -32.64 25.71
CA GLY A 567 40.54 -31.31 25.32
C GLY A 567 40.59 -31.13 23.79
N PRO A 568 40.66 -29.89 23.29
CA PRO A 568 40.63 -29.59 21.85
C PRO A 568 41.83 -30.19 21.09
N LYS A 569 41.58 -30.72 19.89
CA LYS A 569 42.56 -31.30 18.95
C LYS A 569 42.36 -30.70 17.56
N LYS A 570 43.33 -29.90 17.13
CA LYS A 570 43.23 -29.02 15.94
C LYS A 570 42.94 -29.74 14.62
N ASP A 571 43.41 -30.98 14.46
CA ASP A 571 43.27 -31.75 13.22
C ASP A 571 42.09 -32.73 13.22
N ALA A 572 41.35 -32.82 14.32
CA ALA A 572 40.23 -33.76 14.50
C ALA A 572 38.91 -33.07 14.86
N ASP A 573 38.98 -31.80 15.24
CA ASP A 573 37.82 -31.02 15.66
C ASP A 573 37.25 -30.22 14.47
N VAL A 574 35.94 -30.30 14.33
CA VAL A 574 35.17 -29.64 13.27
C VAL A 574 34.30 -28.58 13.90
N ARG A 575 34.65 -27.32 13.64
CA ARG A 575 33.85 -26.17 14.03
C ARG A 575 32.68 -25.98 13.06
N GLN A 576 31.51 -25.75 13.62
CA GLN A 576 30.25 -25.58 12.90
C GLN A 576 29.54 -24.33 13.41
N ILE A 577 28.97 -23.55 12.49
CA ILE A 577 28.01 -22.49 12.81
C ILE A 577 26.66 -22.95 12.27
N ILE A 578 25.70 -23.17 13.16
CA ILE A 578 24.39 -23.72 12.83
C ILE A 578 23.34 -22.63 12.93
N ASP A 579 22.59 -22.43 11.85
CA ASP A 579 21.38 -21.62 11.77
C ASP A 579 20.17 -22.57 11.88
N LEU A 580 19.64 -22.72 13.10
CA LEU A 580 18.56 -23.65 13.45
C LEU A 580 17.19 -22.98 13.24
N GLU A 581 16.24 -23.68 12.64
CA GLU A 581 14.85 -23.21 12.52
C GLU A 581 14.06 -23.51 13.80
N ALA A 582 12.98 -22.76 14.04
CA ALA A 582 12.17 -22.93 15.26
C ALA A 582 11.44 -24.28 15.30
N HIS A 583 11.63 -25.05 16.37
CA HIS A 583 11.04 -26.38 16.53
C HIS A 583 10.34 -26.63 17.87
N GLY A 584 10.41 -25.68 18.81
CA GLY A 584 9.71 -25.76 20.10
C GLY A 584 10.25 -26.79 21.08
N LYS A 585 11.29 -27.54 20.71
CA LYS A 585 12.02 -28.44 21.61
C LYS A 585 13.29 -27.75 22.11
N ARG A 586 14.07 -28.47 22.92
CA ARG A 586 15.30 -27.95 23.54
C ARG A 586 16.57 -28.57 22.99
N TRP A 587 16.50 -29.61 22.17
CA TRP A 587 17.70 -30.21 21.59
C TRP A 587 18.35 -29.25 20.59
N LEU A 588 19.68 -29.32 20.46
CA LEU A 588 20.45 -28.61 19.44
C LEU A 588 21.15 -29.64 18.55
N PRO A 589 21.02 -29.56 17.21
CA PRO A 589 21.70 -30.49 16.32
C PRO A 589 23.21 -30.21 16.31
N ALA A 590 24.03 -31.25 16.22
CA ALA A 590 25.47 -31.11 15.98
C ALA A 590 26.04 -32.38 15.33
N LEU A 591 27.16 -32.27 14.63
CA LEU A 591 27.86 -33.47 14.18
C LEU A 591 28.29 -34.33 15.37
N ASP A 592 28.15 -35.65 15.25
CA ASP A 592 28.71 -36.58 16.22
C ASP A 592 30.25 -36.49 16.20
N MET A 593 30.95 -36.31 17.33
CA MET A 593 30.47 -36.10 18.71
C MET A 593 30.65 -34.64 19.15
N PRO A 594 29.62 -33.94 19.65
CA PRO A 594 29.76 -32.56 20.11
C PRO A 594 30.67 -32.49 21.35
N LEU A 595 31.53 -31.48 21.39
CA LEU A 595 32.40 -31.18 22.53
C LEU A 595 31.88 -29.98 23.31
N ILE A 596 31.69 -28.85 22.63
CA ILE A 596 31.24 -27.60 23.24
C ILE A 596 30.42 -26.79 22.24
N ALA A 597 29.33 -26.21 22.72
CA ALA A 597 28.53 -25.26 21.96
C ALA A 597 28.55 -23.89 22.65
N ARG A 598 28.36 -22.83 21.87
CA ARG A 598 28.21 -21.45 22.34
C ARG A 598 26.92 -20.88 21.78
N GLN A 599 25.97 -20.60 22.66
CA GLN A 599 24.66 -20.04 22.34
C GLN A 599 24.46 -18.75 23.15
N HIS A 600 24.15 -17.63 22.49
CA HIS A 600 24.02 -16.31 23.14
C HIS A 600 25.22 -15.87 24.02
N GLY A 601 26.43 -16.38 23.72
CA GLY A 601 27.64 -16.10 24.50
C GLY A 601 27.85 -17.00 25.72
N GLU A 602 26.92 -17.90 26.02
CA GLU A 602 27.06 -18.92 27.07
C GLU A 602 27.62 -20.22 26.49
N GLU A 603 28.51 -20.87 27.25
CA GLU A 603 29.07 -22.17 26.90
C GLU A 603 28.15 -23.29 27.37
N LEU A 604 27.75 -24.15 26.44
CA LEU A 604 26.93 -25.33 26.66
C LEU A 604 27.79 -26.57 26.45
N SER A 605 27.82 -27.41 27.47
CA SER A 605 28.41 -28.76 27.38
C SER A 605 27.30 -29.77 27.05
N PRO A 606 27.57 -30.79 26.23
CA PRO A 606 26.62 -31.88 26.01
C PRO A 606 26.36 -32.67 27.30
N GLU A 607 25.20 -33.31 27.36
CA GLU A 607 24.83 -34.24 28.42
C GLU A 607 25.67 -35.54 28.37
N PHE A 608 25.50 -36.43 29.35
CA PHE A 608 26.22 -37.73 29.41
C PHE A 608 26.03 -38.61 28.17
N ASP A 609 24.91 -38.44 27.48
CA ASP A 609 24.52 -39.13 26.25
C ASP A 609 24.94 -38.36 24.98
N GLN A 610 25.83 -37.37 25.12
CA GLN A 610 26.30 -36.49 24.07
C GLN A 610 25.22 -35.61 23.42
N THR A 611 24.02 -35.54 24.01
CA THR A 611 22.94 -34.67 23.53
C THR A 611 23.20 -33.22 23.95
N LEU A 612 23.17 -32.27 23.00
CA LEU A 612 23.18 -30.84 23.33
C LEU A 612 21.76 -30.35 23.63
N VAL A 613 21.60 -29.67 24.78
CA VAL A 613 20.29 -29.15 25.22
C VAL A 613 20.39 -27.67 25.53
N SER A 614 19.61 -26.88 24.79
CA SER A 614 19.39 -25.47 25.04
C SER A 614 18.72 -25.22 26.40
N PRO A 615 19.12 -24.18 27.14
CA PRO A 615 18.50 -23.81 28.42
C PRO A 615 17.02 -23.40 28.23
N VAL A 616 16.67 -22.85 27.07
CA VAL A 616 15.32 -22.43 26.68
C VAL A 616 14.81 -23.24 25.49
N GLN A 617 13.49 -23.30 25.28
CA GLN A 617 12.93 -23.88 24.06
C GLN A 617 13.32 -23.04 22.85
N VAL A 618 13.69 -23.70 21.75
CA VAL A 618 14.05 -23.06 20.48
C VAL A 618 12.76 -22.67 19.77
N ILE A 619 12.28 -21.47 20.11
CA ILE A 619 11.02 -20.92 19.62
C ILE A 619 11.17 -19.96 18.44
N ASN A 620 12.39 -19.52 18.18
CA ASN A 620 12.77 -18.67 17.04
C ASN A 620 13.87 -19.37 16.25
N SER A 621 14.15 -18.89 15.04
CA SER A 621 15.40 -19.27 14.38
C SER A 621 16.58 -18.73 15.19
N GLU A 622 17.54 -19.58 15.49
CA GLU A 622 18.68 -19.26 16.35
C GLU A 622 19.99 -19.69 15.71
N ARG A 623 21.04 -18.92 15.97
CA ARG A 623 22.40 -19.22 15.54
C ARG A 623 23.25 -19.59 16.74
N PHE A 624 23.96 -20.71 16.65
CA PHE A 624 24.97 -21.10 17.64
C PHE A 624 26.21 -21.68 16.97
N GLU A 625 27.33 -21.62 17.67
CA GLU A 625 28.59 -22.25 17.27
C GLU A 625 28.75 -23.56 18.04
N VAL A 626 29.15 -24.64 17.37
CA VAL A 626 29.45 -25.92 18.01
C VAL A 626 30.73 -26.50 17.45
N THR A 627 31.55 -27.09 18.31
CA THR A 627 32.73 -27.85 17.93
C THR A 627 32.47 -29.33 18.20
N SER A 628 32.68 -30.17 17.19
CA SER A 628 32.51 -31.63 17.30
C SER A 628 33.81 -32.35 16.93
N ARG A 629 33.97 -33.62 17.33
CA ARG A 629 35.11 -34.47 16.98
C ARG A 629 34.67 -35.73 16.27
N TYR A 630 35.41 -36.12 15.22
CA TYR A 630 35.14 -37.36 14.51
C TYR A 630 35.22 -38.60 15.43
N PRO A 631 34.23 -39.52 15.38
CA PRO A 631 34.21 -40.70 16.24
C PRO A 631 35.47 -41.57 16.14
N GLY A 632 36.01 -41.76 14.94
CA GLY A 632 37.20 -42.60 14.71
C GLY A 632 38.48 -42.10 15.41
N VAL A 633 38.57 -40.80 15.71
CA VAL A 633 39.71 -40.23 16.45
C VAL A 633 39.58 -40.48 17.96
N MET A 634 38.35 -40.52 18.50
CA MET A 634 38.12 -40.85 19.91
C MET A 634 38.38 -42.32 20.21
N MET A 635 38.03 -43.24 19.30
CA MET A 635 38.22 -44.69 19.50
C MET A 635 39.67 -45.10 19.72
N ASN A 636 40.62 -44.32 19.19
CA ASN A 636 42.05 -44.59 19.28
C ASN A 636 42.77 -43.70 20.29
N ASP A 637 42.03 -42.95 21.12
CA ASP A 637 42.60 -42.01 22.09
C ASP A 637 42.85 -42.72 23.45
N PRO A 638 44.12 -43.01 23.81
CA PRO A 638 44.44 -43.73 25.05
C PRO A 638 44.10 -42.93 26.32
N SER A 639 43.81 -41.63 26.18
CA SER A 639 43.45 -40.75 27.29
C SER A 639 41.98 -40.85 27.72
N ILE A 640 41.16 -41.61 26.99
CA ILE A 640 39.73 -41.77 27.23
C ILE A 640 39.50 -43.14 27.87
N SER A 641 39.19 -43.18 29.17
CA SER A 641 38.78 -44.41 29.83
C SER A 641 37.36 -44.78 29.39
N HIS A 642 37.23 -45.87 28.63
CA HIS A 642 35.94 -46.45 28.26
C HIS A 642 35.43 -47.35 29.38
N GLU A 643 34.98 -46.76 30.49
CA GLU A 643 34.23 -47.49 31.53
C GLU A 643 32.76 -47.11 31.49
N LEU A 644 31.89 -48.09 31.27
CA LEU A 644 30.45 -47.92 31.38
C LEU A 644 30.05 -48.12 32.85
N ARG A 645 29.62 -47.05 33.51
CA ARG A 645 29.05 -47.13 34.86
C ARG A 645 27.90 -48.13 34.92
N GLU A 646 27.76 -48.81 36.06
CA GLU A 646 26.74 -49.84 36.24
C GLU A 646 25.33 -49.33 35.99
N SER A 647 24.96 -48.14 36.50
CA SER A 647 23.64 -47.55 36.24
C SER A 647 23.36 -47.29 34.75
N HIS A 648 24.40 -46.95 33.97
CA HIS A 648 24.26 -46.78 32.52
C HIS A 648 24.19 -48.13 31.81
N ARG A 649 24.93 -49.14 32.30
CA ARG A 649 24.89 -50.51 31.79
C ARG A 649 23.51 -51.14 32.00
N GLU A 650 22.94 -51.03 33.20
CA GLU A 650 21.58 -51.48 33.52
C GLU A 650 20.54 -50.79 32.61
N ALA A 651 20.62 -49.47 32.46
CA ALA A 651 19.71 -48.73 31.58
C ALA A 651 19.87 -49.14 30.09
N ALA A 652 21.09 -49.40 29.65
CA ALA A 652 21.42 -49.81 28.28
C ALA A 652 21.14 -51.30 27.99
N LEU A 653 20.89 -52.12 29.02
CA LEU A 653 20.50 -53.53 28.92
C LEU A 653 19.03 -53.77 29.29
N GLN A 654 18.28 -52.73 29.66
CA GLN A 654 16.86 -52.85 29.97
C GLN A 654 16.07 -53.40 28.78
N LEU A 655 15.34 -54.48 29.03
CA LEU A 655 14.50 -55.19 28.06
C LEU A 655 13.01 -54.83 28.22
N PRO A 656 12.21 -54.94 27.15
CA PRO A 656 10.77 -54.74 27.23
C PRO A 656 10.09 -55.82 28.08
N GLU A 657 8.93 -55.50 28.67
CA GLU A 657 8.16 -56.45 29.49
C GLU A 657 7.72 -57.69 28.70
N HIS A 658 7.46 -57.54 27.40
CA HIS A 658 7.08 -58.63 26.51
C HIS A 658 8.21 -58.93 25.52
N ILE A 659 8.71 -60.17 25.54
CA ILE A 659 9.77 -60.66 24.65
C ILE A 659 9.25 -61.90 23.91
N SER A 660 9.31 -61.87 22.58
CA SER A 660 8.99 -63.05 21.76
C SER A 660 9.98 -64.19 22.02
N PRO A 661 9.50 -65.42 22.29
CA PRO A 661 10.38 -66.59 22.47
C PRO A 661 11.29 -66.84 21.26
N LYS A 662 10.82 -66.59 20.04
CA LYS A 662 11.59 -66.81 18.81
C LYS A 662 12.75 -65.81 18.67
N LEU A 663 12.52 -64.56 19.04
CA LEU A 663 13.58 -63.55 19.03
C LEU A 663 14.61 -63.81 20.13
N LYS A 664 14.17 -64.33 21.29
CA LYS A 664 15.08 -64.76 22.36
C LYS A 664 15.94 -65.95 21.94
N GLU A 665 15.35 -66.95 21.26
CA GLU A 665 16.10 -68.07 20.70
C GLU A 665 17.15 -67.61 19.66
N LEU A 666 16.78 -66.66 18.79
CA LEU A 666 17.68 -66.09 17.79
C LEU A 666 18.86 -65.34 18.43
N THR A 667 18.61 -64.53 19.45
CA THR A 667 19.65 -63.74 20.13
C THR A 667 20.54 -64.62 21.02
N ASN A 668 19.98 -65.62 21.71
CA ASN A 668 20.76 -66.65 22.40
C ASN A 668 21.67 -67.42 21.42
N TYR A 669 21.18 -67.71 20.21
CA TYR A 669 22.00 -68.34 19.19
C TYR A 669 23.19 -67.44 18.79
N TRP A 670 22.96 -66.15 18.56
CA TRP A 670 24.05 -65.20 18.26
C TRP A 670 25.09 -65.14 19.37
N GLU A 671 24.66 -65.08 20.63
CA GLU A 671 25.56 -65.13 21.79
C GLU A 671 26.37 -66.45 21.82
N SER A 672 25.74 -67.59 21.55
CA SER A 672 26.40 -68.90 21.61
C SER A 672 27.48 -69.15 20.53
N VAL A 673 27.36 -68.49 19.38
CA VAL A 673 28.29 -68.67 18.23
C VAL A 673 29.35 -67.58 18.12
N THR A 674 29.34 -66.62 19.04
CA THR A 674 30.27 -65.48 19.04
C THR A 674 31.10 -65.45 20.32
N GLN A 675 32.23 -64.74 20.27
CA GLN A 675 33.16 -64.62 21.40
C GLN A 675 33.17 -63.22 22.04
N ASN A 676 32.62 -62.22 21.35
CA ASN A 676 32.60 -60.84 21.81
C ASN A 676 31.44 -60.03 21.18
N ASP A 677 31.13 -58.89 21.80
CA ASP A 677 30.04 -57.99 21.38
C ASP A 677 30.19 -57.50 19.93
N GLU A 678 31.43 -57.30 19.45
CA GLU A 678 31.70 -56.90 18.07
C GLU A 678 31.20 -57.96 17.07
N GLN A 679 31.44 -59.24 17.36
CA GLN A 679 30.97 -60.35 16.53
C GLN A 679 29.44 -60.49 16.57
N ILE A 680 28.80 -60.22 17.72
CA ILE A 680 27.32 -60.19 17.83
C ILE A 680 26.75 -59.12 16.90
N VAL A 681 27.30 -57.90 16.95
CA VAL A 681 26.91 -56.78 16.10
C VAL A 681 27.07 -57.14 14.62
N GLN A 682 28.19 -57.75 14.22
CA GLN A 682 28.45 -58.14 12.83
C GLN A 682 27.50 -59.25 12.34
N ILE A 683 27.21 -60.26 13.16
CA ILE A 683 26.24 -61.30 12.80
C ILE A 683 24.85 -60.70 12.60
N ALA A 684 24.42 -59.78 13.46
CA ALA A 684 23.12 -59.13 13.33
C ALA A 684 23.01 -58.25 12.07
N LEU A 685 24.06 -57.49 11.72
CA LEU A 685 24.11 -56.72 10.47
C LEU A 685 24.07 -57.64 9.24
N ASN A 686 24.85 -58.73 9.26
CA ASN A 686 24.83 -59.75 8.21
C ASN A 686 23.45 -60.38 8.06
N TYR A 687 22.75 -60.65 9.17
CA TYR A 687 21.39 -61.17 9.15
C TYR A 687 20.43 -60.21 8.43
N ILE A 688 20.47 -58.91 8.75
CA ILE A 688 19.63 -57.90 8.07
C ILE A 688 19.93 -57.85 6.56
N SER A 689 21.20 -57.90 6.17
CA SER A 689 21.58 -57.82 4.74
C SER A 689 21.23 -59.07 3.92
N THR A 690 21.17 -60.26 4.54
CA THR A 690 21.03 -61.54 3.82
C THR A 690 19.62 -62.11 3.84
N GLN A 691 18.77 -61.71 4.80
CA GLN A 691 17.43 -62.27 5.00
C GLN A 691 16.33 -61.57 4.20
N GLY A 692 16.68 -60.80 3.17
CA GLY A 692 15.72 -60.17 2.26
C GLY A 692 14.95 -58.99 2.87
N PHE A 693 15.60 -58.20 3.73
CA PHE A 693 15.01 -56.95 4.21
C PHE A 693 14.94 -55.89 3.10
N SER A 694 13.94 -55.02 3.17
CA SER A 694 13.72 -53.94 2.19
C SER A 694 13.50 -52.59 2.89
N TYR A 695 14.08 -51.53 2.31
CA TYR A 695 13.99 -50.15 2.81
C TYR A 695 12.99 -49.34 1.99
N THR A 696 11.95 -48.80 2.64
CA THR A 696 10.86 -48.03 1.98
C THR A 696 10.29 -46.95 2.89
N LEU A 697 9.75 -45.89 2.29
CA LEU A 697 9.01 -44.82 2.99
C LEU A 697 7.59 -45.24 3.40
N GLU A 698 7.05 -46.32 2.84
CA GLU A 698 5.70 -46.83 3.10
C GLU A 698 5.74 -48.31 3.56
N PRO A 699 6.31 -48.62 4.74
CA PRO A 699 6.53 -50.00 5.18
C PRO A 699 5.26 -50.75 5.67
N GLY A 700 4.10 -50.09 5.68
CA GLY A 700 2.90 -50.60 6.36
C GLY A 700 2.96 -50.39 7.89
N GLU A 701 1.95 -50.87 8.61
CA GLU A 701 1.88 -50.75 10.07
C GLU A 701 2.20 -52.10 10.75
N TYR A 702 2.95 -52.03 11.86
CA TYR A 702 3.23 -53.17 12.75
C TYR A 702 2.60 -52.92 14.13
N PRO A 703 1.29 -53.14 14.31
CA PRO A 703 0.59 -52.80 15.54
C PRO A 703 0.76 -53.85 16.65
N GLY A 704 0.62 -53.41 17.90
CA GLY A 704 0.49 -54.29 19.06
C GLY A 704 1.81 -54.75 19.69
N PRO A 705 1.73 -55.58 20.75
CA PRO A 705 2.89 -55.95 21.58
C PRO A 705 3.93 -56.82 20.84
N ASN A 706 3.55 -57.44 19.71
CA ASN A 706 4.42 -58.29 18.90
C ASN A 706 5.05 -57.56 17.70
N ALA A 707 4.93 -56.22 17.62
CA ALA A 707 5.44 -55.42 16.51
C ALA A 707 6.89 -55.74 16.12
N LEU A 708 7.76 -56.01 17.10
CA LEU A 708 9.15 -56.39 16.87
C LEU A 708 9.28 -57.74 16.14
N GLU A 709 8.51 -58.76 16.54
CA GLU A 709 8.50 -60.07 15.88
C GLU A 709 7.92 -59.95 14.46
N ASP A 710 6.80 -59.24 14.34
CA ASP A 710 6.10 -59.08 13.06
C ASP A 710 6.97 -58.33 12.05
N PHE A 711 7.70 -57.29 12.47
CA PHE A 711 8.69 -56.63 11.62
C PHE A 711 9.89 -57.53 11.31
N PHE A 712 10.58 -58.04 12.32
CA PHE A 712 11.91 -58.62 12.14
C PHE A 712 11.90 -60.03 11.55
N LEU A 713 10.87 -60.84 11.82
CA LEU A 713 10.80 -62.22 11.31
C LEU A 713 9.91 -62.35 10.07
N ARG A 714 8.82 -61.58 9.98
CA ARG A 714 7.77 -61.74 8.95
C ARG A 714 7.80 -60.65 7.88
N GLY A 715 7.63 -59.39 8.27
CA GLY A 715 7.42 -58.27 7.34
C GLY A 715 8.68 -57.81 6.62
N ARG A 716 9.81 -57.71 7.34
CA ARG A 716 11.16 -57.37 6.84
C ARG A 716 11.24 -56.10 5.98
N THR A 717 10.20 -55.27 6.00
CA THR A 717 10.08 -54.07 5.16
C THR A 717 9.90 -52.89 6.09
N GLY A 718 10.82 -51.93 6.06
CA GLY A 718 10.90 -50.89 7.09
C GLY A 718 11.49 -49.59 6.61
N PHE A 719 11.41 -48.60 7.49
CA PHE A 719 12.16 -47.34 7.39
C PHE A 719 13.23 -47.26 8.50
N CYS A 720 14.05 -46.20 8.55
CA CYS A 720 15.22 -46.15 9.44
C CYS A 720 14.87 -46.40 10.91
N GLU A 721 13.74 -45.87 11.39
CA GLU A 721 13.22 -46.11 12.74
C GLU A 721 12.98 -47.59 13.05
N HIS A 722 12.53 -48.38 12.06
CA HIS A 722 12.24 -49.79 12.25
C HIS A 722 13.53 -50.59 12.41
N PHE A 723 14.51 -50.29 11.56
CA PHE A 723 15.83 -50.92 11.59
C PHE A 723 16.60 -50.56 12.85
N SER A 724 16.64 -49.29 13.25
CA SER A 724 17.34 -48.86 14.47
C SER A 724 16.66 -49.37 15.75
N ALA A 725 15.32 -49.34 15.81
CA ALA A 725 14.58 -49.85 16.96
C ALA A 725 14.76 -51.35 17.14
N SER A 726 14.54 -52.13 16.07
CA SER A 726 14.70 -53.58 16.14
C SER A 726 16.13 -54.00 16.43
N PHE A 727 17.11 -53.40 15.76
CA PHE A 727 18.51 -53.71 15.98
C PHE A 727 18.94 -53.40 17.41
N ALA A 728 18.63 -52.20 17.93
CA ALA A 728 18.96 -51.83 19.30
C ALA A 728 18.35 -52.81 20.32
N THR A 729 17.07 -53.17 20.16
CA THR A 729 16.38 -54.10 21.06
C THR A 729 17.01 -55.49 21.01
N LEU A 730 17.35 -56.00 19.82
CA LEU A 730 18.01 -57.29 19.67
C LEU A 730 19.43 -57.31 20.25
N MET A 731 20.17 -56.20 20.16
CA MET A 731 21.47 -56.06 20.82
C MET A 731 21.33 -56.18 22.34
N ARG A 732 20.33 -55.50 22.95
CA ARG A 732 20.07 -55.64 24.39
C ARG A 732 19.71 -57.07 24.77
N MET A 733 18.90 -57.74 23.95
CA MET A 733 18.52 -59.14 24.17
C MET A 733 19.70 -60.09 24.09
N ALA A 734 20.70 -59.78 23.25
CA ALA A 734 21.96 -60.53 23.12
C ALA A 734 23.05 -60.07 24.12
N GLY A 735 22.70 -59.25 25.12
CA GLY A 735 23.64 -58.82 26.17
C GLY A 735 24.55 -57.64 25.80
N VAL A 736 24.37 -57.04 24.62
CA VAL A 736 25.17 -55.88 24.17
C VAL A 736 24.46 -54.58 24.57
N PRO A 737 25.05 -53.72 25.43
CA PRO A 737 24.40 -52.48 25.84
C PRO A 737 24.19 -51.56 24.63
N SER A 738 22.97 -51.06 24.45
CA SER A 738 22.61 -50.28 23.26
C SER A 738 21.69 -49.11 23.57
N ARG A 739 21.69 -48.09 22.69
CA ARG A 739 20.78 -46.94 22.73
C ARG A 739 20.50 -46.43 21.32
N ILE A 740 19.45 -45.64 21.14
CA ILE A 740 19.08 -45.08 19.83
C ILE A 740 19.39 -43.59 19.80
N VAL A 741 19.87 -43.11 18.66
CA VAL A 741 20.05 -41.69 18.39
C VAL A 741 19.12 -41.29 17.26
N ILE A 742 18.43 -40.17 17.43
CA ILE A 742 17.63 -39.54 16.39
C ILE A 742 18.28 -38.21 16.03
N GLY A 743 18.34 -37.95 14.73
CA GLY A 743 18.98 -36.78 14.19
C GLY A 743 18.69 -36.62 12.71
N TYR A 744 19.68 -36.11 11.98
CA TYR A 744 19.65 -35.99 10.53
C TYR A 744 20.90 -36.62 9.92
N LEU A 745 20.80 -37.09 8.68
CA LEU A 745 21.92 -37.66 7.93
C LEU A 745 22.14 -36.91 6.62
N GLY A 746 23.36 -36.42 6.42
CA GLY A 746 23.82 -35.84 5.16
C GLY A 746 23.66 -34.32 5.10
N GLY A 747 22.84 -33.86 4.16
CA GLY A 747 22.65 -32.44 3.87
C GLY A 747 23.18 -32.04 2.49
N GLU A 748 22.46 -31.11 1.87
CA GLU A 748 22.74 -30.64 0.53
C GLU A 748 23.71 -29.45 0.56
N TYR A 749 24.85 -29.58 -0.11
CA TYR A 749 25.85 -28.51 -0.19
C TYR A 749 25.47 -27.45 -1.21
N SER A 750 25.55 -26.19 -0.78
CA SER A 750 25.45 -24.99 -1.60
C SER A 750 26.78 -24.24 -1.53
N ASP A 751 27.36 -23.97 -2.69
CA ASP A 751 28.58 -23.16 -2.87
C ASP A 751 28.31 -21.64 -2.78
N HIS A 752 27.06 -21.23 -2.67
CA HIS A 752 26.66 -19.83 -2.58
C HIS A 752 26.91 -19.26 -1.16
N ASN A 753 27.03 -17.93 -1.04
CA ASN A 753 27.20 -17.21 0.25
C ASN A 753 28.35 -17.72 1.15
N GLY A 754 29.45 -18.20 0.56
CA GLY A 754 30.62 -18.67 1.32
C GLY A 754 30.58 -20.15 1.71
N GLY A 755 29.64 -20.94 1.14
CA GLY A 755 29.55 -22.38 1.35
C GLY A 755 28.76 -22.75 2.60
N TYR A 756 27.65 -23.47 2.43
CA TYR A 756 26.85 -23.98 3.55
C TYR A 756 26.13 -25.28 3.18
N LEU A 757 25.78 -26.07 4.20
CA LEU A 757 24.90 -27.23 4.09
C LEU A 757 23.47 -26.86 4.43
N ILE A 758 22.53 -27.36 3.65
CA ILE A 758 21.09 -27.30 3.91
C ILE A 758 20.66 -28.68 4.39
N VAL A 759 20.19 -28.77 5.63
CA VAL A 759 19.62 -30.01 6.20
C VAL A 759 18.11 -29.83 6.32
N LYS A 760 17.36 -30.73 5.71
CA LYS A 760 15.88 -30.68 5.63
C LYS A 760 15.26 -31.65 6.62
N GLN A 761 13.97 -31.47 6.89
CA GLN A 761 13.16 -32.44 7.62
C GLN A 761 13.19 -33.82 6.96
N SER A 762 13.27 -33.88 5.62
CA SER A 762 13.46 -35.12 4.87
C SER A 762 14.76 -35.86 5.18
N ASP A 763 15.76 -35.19 5.74
CA ASP A 763 17.05 -35.81 6.06
C ASP A 763 17.04 -36.49 7.43
N VAL A 764 15.89 -36.50 8.11
CA VAL A 764 15.72 -37.14 9.42
C VAL A 764 16.17 -38.60 9.34
N HIS A 765 16.90 -39.02 10.37
CA HIS A 765 17.49 -40.35 10.42
C HIS A 765 17.58 -40.84 11.86
N ALA A 766 17.48 -42.14 12.02
CA ALA A 766 17.72 -42.82 13.29
C ALA A 766 18.87 -43.82 13.09
N TRP A 767 19.72 -43.95 14.11
CA TRP A 767 20.79 -44.94 14.17
C TRP A 767 20.93 -45.48 15.59
N THR A 768 21.72 -46.55 15.73
CA THR A 768 21.97 -47.19 17.02
C THR A 768 23.38 -46.87 17.49
N GLU A 769 23.58 -46.80 18.79
CA GLU A 769 24.90 -46.85 19.41
C GLU A 769 24.96 -48.07 20.31
N VAL A 770 26.04 -48.84 20.20
CA VAL A 770 26.31 -50.01 21.03
C VAL A 770 27.56 -49.78 21.85
N TRP A 771 27.62 -50.31 23.06
CA TRP A 771 28.82 -50.26 23.86
C TRP A 771 29.70 -51.48 23.54
N VAL A 772 30.96 -51.23 23.20
CA VAL A 772 32.00 -52.25 23.06
C VAL A 772 33.15 -51.87 23.97
N ASP A 773 33.61 -52.77 24.85
CA ASP A 773 34.59 -52.44 25.89
C ASP A 773 35.87 -51.77 25.37
N ARG A 774 36.29 -52.10 24.15
CA ARG A 774 37.46 -51.48 23.51
C ARG A 774 37.23 -50.04 23.01
N PHE A 775 36.02 -49.72 22.57
CA PHE A 775 35.70 -48.48 21.84
C PHE A 775 34.75 -47.54 22.59
N GLY A 776 34.15 -48.02 23.68
CA GLY A 776 33.02 -47.36 24.32
C GLY A 776 31.78 -47.35 23.43
N TRP A 777 31.04 -46.24 23.43
CA TRP A 777 29.88 -46.05 22.55
C TRP A 777 30.31 -45.97 21.08
N TYR A 778 29.91 -46.97 20.31
CA TYR A 778 30.20 -47.15 18.89
C TYR A 778 28.90 -46.97 18.07
N ARG A 779 28.94 -46.10 17.05
CA ARG A 779 27.81 -45.88 16.15
C ARG A 779 27.64 -47.05 15.18
N VAL A 780 26.44 -47.62 15.15
CA VAL A 780 26.00 -48.65 14.21
C VAL A 780 24.74 -48.17 13.49
N ASP A 781 24.80 -48.15 12.16
CA ASP A 781 23.64 -47.79 11.34
C ASP A 781 23.22 -49.00 10.49
N PRO A 782 22.20 -49.77 10.94
CA PRO A 782 21.72 -50.93 10.20
C PRO A 782 21.11 -50.56 8.84
N THR A 783 20.61 -49.32 8.71
CA THR A 783 20.04 -48.81 7.46
C THR A 783 21.14 -48.59 6.43
N ALA A 784 22.26 -47.98 6.84
CA ALA A 784 23.43 -47.77 5.99
C ALA A 784 24.02 -49.10 5.49
N TYR A 785 23.97 -50.15 6.32
CA TYR A 785 24.44 -51.48 5.93
C TYR A 785 23.53 -52.16 4.90
N LEU A 786 22.20 -52.01 5.04
CA LEU A 786 21.22 -52.56 4.10
C LEU A 786 21.15 -51.77 2.77
N ALA A 787 21.23 -50.45 2.84
CA ALA A 787 21.06 -49.53 1.72
C ALA A 787 22.22 -48.50 1.68
N PRO A 788 23.44 -48.91 1.27
CA PRO A 788 24.63 -48.04 1.34
C PRO A 788 24.52 -46.77 0.49
N ASP A 789 23.77 -46.82 -0.62
CA ASP A 789 23.52 -45.66 -1.47
C ASP A 789 22.78 -44.52 -0.74
N ARG A 790 21.99 -44.82 0.30
CA ARG A 790 21.28 -43.82 1.11
C ARG A 790 22.23 -42.91 1.89
N VAL A 791 23.41 -43.40 2.27
CA VAL A 791 24.44 -42.61 2.98
C VAL A 791 25.10 -41.63 2.03
N ASN A 792 25.24 -41.99 0.75
CA ASN A 792 25.97 -41.20 -0.24
C ASN A 792 25.08 -40.26 -1.06
N ILE A 793 23.78 -40.54 -1.16
CA ILE A 793 22.82 -39.83 -2.02
C ILE A 793 21.69 -39.21 -1.16
N ASP A 794 21.23 -38.02 -1.55
CA ASP A 794 20.06 -37.35 -0.95
C ASP A 794 18.82 -38.27 -1.00
N MET A 795 17.99 -38.28 0.06
CA MET A 795 16.88 -39.24 0.21
C MET A 795 15.92 -39.18 -0.98
N ARG A 796 15.59 -37.99 -1.47
CA ARG A 796 14.71 -37.83 -2.63
C ARG A 796 15.36 -38.28 -3.93
N ALA A 797 16.66 -38.05 -4.09
CA ALA A 797 17.41 -38.52 -5.26
C ALA A 797 17.50 -40.05 -5.28
N PHE A 798 17.59 -40.70 -4.11
CA PHE A 798 17.52 -42.16 -3.98
C PHE A 798 16.18 -42.73 -4.50
N PHE A 799 15.04 -42.08 -4.20
CA PHE A 799 13.73 -42.54 -4.66
C PHE A 799 13.30 -42.03 -6.05
N ALA A 800 13.91 -40.96 -6.59
CA ALA A 800 13.44 -40.29 -7.81
C ALA A 800 13.98 -40.85 -9.14
N GLY A 801 14.93 -41.79 -9.14
CA GLY A 801 15.23 -42.62 -10.32
C GLY A 801 15.74 -41.92 -11.59
N GLY A 802 16.29 -40.70 -11.53
CA GLY A 802 16.84 -40.02 -12.72
C GLY A 802 17.70 -38.79 -12.40
N ALA A 803 18.97 -38.81 -12.81
CA ALA A 803 20.00 -37.86 -12.35
C ALA A 803 20.02 -36.50 -13.08
N GLU A 804 19.69 -36.45 -14.37
CA GLU A 804 20.03 -35.30 -15.22
C GLU A 804 19.03 -34.12 -15.12
N GLU A 805 17.72 -34.41 -15.16
CA GLU A 805 16.68 -33.38 -14.98
C GLU A 805 16.57 -32.96 -13.50
N ALA A 806 16.88 -33.87 -12.57
CA ALA A 806 16.97 -33.58 -11.15
C ALA A 806 18.08 -32.55 -10.86
N GLU A 807 19.26 -32.66 -11.49
CA GLU A 807 20.37 -31.74 -11.27
C GLU A 807 20.12 -30.33 -11.80
N ARG A 808 19.42 -30.19 -12.94
CA ARG A 808 19.03 -28.87 -13.46
C ARG A 808 18.05 -28.15 -12.54
N GLN A 809 17.02 -28.86 -12.08
CA GLN A 809 16.04 -28.33 -11.12
C GLN A 809 16.69 -28.01 -9.77
N ARG A 810 17.63 -28.86 -9.33
CA ARG A 810 18.44 -28.67 -8.13
C ARG A 810 19.22 -27.35 -8.17
N ARG A 811 19.96 -27.06 -9.25
CA ARG A 811 20.74 -25.82 -9.35
C ARG A 811 19.88 -24.56 -9.26
N THR A 812 18.74 -24.53 -9.96
CA THR A 812 17.82 -23.39 -9.89
C THR A 812 17.21 -23.20 -8.50
N ARG A 813 16.90 -24.32 -7.82
CA ARG A 813 16.37 -24.33 -6.48
C ARG A 813 17.41 -23.82 -5.47
N LEU A 814 18.64 -24.33 -5.52
CA LEU A 814 19.74 -23.89 -4.65
C LEU A 814 20.05 -22.40 -4.80
N TRP A 815 20.02 -21.88 -6.03
CA TRP A 815 20.15 -20.43 -6.24
C TRP A 815 19.02 -19.65 -5.57
N TRP A 816 17.77 -20.08 -5.74
CA TRP A 816 16.63 -19.41 -5.10
C TRP A 816 16.69 -19.51 -3.56
N ASP A 817 17.10 -20.67 -3.04
CA ASP A 817 17.34 -20.88 -1.61
C ASP A 817 18.46 -19.95 -1.10
N SER A 818 19.51 -19.69 -1.88
CA SER A 818 20.59 -18.76 -1.52
C SER A 818 20.10 -17.30 -1.43
N VAL A 819 19.21 -16.90 -2.34
CA VAL A 819 18.57 -15.57 -2.33
C VAL A 819 17.65 -15.44 -1.11
N ASN A 820 16.85 -16.47 -0.83
CA ASN A 820 15.97 -16.49 0.34
C ASN A 820 16.78 -16.48 1.65
N TYR A 821 17.89 -17.22 1.71
CA TYR A 821 18.81 -17.22 2.86
C TYR A 821 19.51 -15.87 3.04
N GLY A 822 19.89 -15.19 1.95
CA GLY A 822 20.39 -13.82 2.02
C GLY A 822 19.36 -12.85 2.60
N TRP A 823 18.10 -12.97 2.17
CA TRP A 823 16.99 -12.17 2.71
C TRP A 823 16.69 -12.47 4.18
N GLN A 824 16.69 -13.75 4.56
CA GLN A 824 16.50 -14.21 5.94
C GLN A 824 17.51 -13.54 6.87
N ASN A 825 18.81 -13.70 6.56
CA ASN A 825 19.89 -13.16 7.40
C ASN A 825 19.94 -11.63 7.45
N GLN A 826 19.66 -10.95 6.34
CA GLN A 826 19.87 -9.50 6.25
C GLN A 826 18.65 -8.68 6.68
N VAL A 827 17.44 -9.24 6.56
CA VAL A 827 16.20 -8.49 6.76
C VAL A 827 15.31 -9.11 7.83
N ILE A 828 15.10 -10.42 7.81
CA ILE A 828 14.18 -11.06 8.76
C ILE A 828 14.83 -11.19 10.13
N ASP A 829 16.03 -11.76 10.18
CA ASP A 829 16.80 -12.01 11.42
C ASP A 829 17.53 -10.76 11.91
N TYR A 830 17.49 -9.67 11.13
CA TYR A 830 17.99 -8.39 11.60
C TYR A 830 17.08 -7.91 12.72
N ASN A 831 17.48 -8.19 13.96
CA ASN A 831 16.79 -7.95 15.22
C ASN A 831 17.53 -6.88 16.06
N GLN A 832 17.20 -6.73 17.35
CA GLN A 832 17.85 -5.74 18.22
C GLN A 832 19.36 -6.00 18.40
N GLU A 833 19.78 -7.26 18.48
CA GLU A 833 21.19 -7.65 18.62
C GLU A 833 21.99 -7.39 17.34
N SER A 834 21.41 -7.71 16.18
CA SER A 834 22.02 -7.41 14.88
C SER A 834 22.20 -5.89 14.68
N GLN A 835 21.21 -5.10 15.07
CA GLN A 835 21.31 -3.63 15.05
C GLN A 835 22.41 -3.14 16.00
N ARG A 836 22.50 -3.72 17.21
CA ARG A 836 23.56 -3.42 18.18
C ARG A 836 24.94 -3.66 17.58
N GLY A 837 25.19 -4.85 17.02
CA GLY A 837 26.47 -5.20 16.42
C GLY A 837 26.85 -4.28 15.24
N LEU A 838 25.87 -3.87 14.42
CA LEU A 838 26.12 -2.90 13.34
C LEU A 838 26.50 -1.52 13.88
N LEU A 839 25.78 -1.02 14.88
CA LEU A 839 26.03 0.30 15.48
C LEU A 839 27.36 0.36 16.23
N GLU A 840 27.73 -0.72 16.92
CA GLU A 840 29.02 -0.85 17.58
C GLU A 840 30.18 -0.79 16.58
N ARG A 841 30.05 -1.46 15.42
CA ARG A 841 31.03 -1.36 14.31
C ARG A 841 31.16 0.06 13.75
N LEU A 842 30.09 0.85 13.81
CA LEU A 842 30.07 2.26 13.40
C LEU A 842 30.52 3.22 14.50
N GLY A 843 30.89 2.73 15.69
CA GLY A 843 31.32 3.54 16.82
C GLY A 843 30.21 4.34 17.50
N LEU A 844 28.94 4.03 17.23
CA LEU A 844 27.78 4.73 17.81
C LEU A 844 27.43 4.11 19.17
N ARG A 845 27.51 4.93 20.24
CA ARG A 845 27.12 4.50 21.60
C ARG A 845 25.64 4.15 21.68
N GLN A 846 25.36 3.04 22.34
CA GLN A 846 24.04 2.41 22.40
C GLN A 846 23.13 3.07 23.45
N ASN A 847 22.46 4.16 23.07
CA ASN A 847 21.32 4.67 23.84
C ASN A 847 20.11 4.76 22.91
N ARG A 848 19.03 4.02 23.25
CA ARG A 848 17.79 3.94 22.45
C ARG A 848 17.22 5.32 22.14
N LEU A 849 17.35 6.26 23.07
CA LEU A 849 16.91 7.65 22.89
C LEU A 849 17.80 8.43 21.92
N VAL A 850 19.10 8.15 21.89
CA VAL A 850 20.05 8.83 20.98
C VAL A 850 19.77 8.45 19.52
N LEU A 851 19.30 7.23 19.24
CA LEU A 851 18.91 6.79 17.89
C LEU A 851 17.67 7.50 17.33
N LEU A 852 16.88 8.18 18.17
CA LEU A 852 15.77 9.02 17.69
C LEU A 852 16.27 10.25 16.93
N VAL A 853 17.46 10.78 17.26
CA VAL A 853 18.06 11.94 16.60
C VAL A 853 18.38 11.65 15.12
N PRO A 854 19.20 10.64 14.76
CA PRO A 854 19.48 10.33 13.36
C PRO A 854 18.23 9.86 12.63
N SER A 855 17.29 9.18 13.30
CA SER A 855 15.97 8.85 12.73
C SER A 855 15.19 10.11 12.34
N GLY A 856 15.14 11.11 13.22
CA GLY A 856 14.52 12.41 12.95
C GLY A 856 15.19 13.16 11.80
N VAL A 857 16.53 13.10 11.70
CA VAL A 857 17.30 13.69 10.61
C VAL A 857 16.93 13.05 9.27
N VAL A 858 16.84 11.71 9.20
CA VAL A 858 16.43 10.98 7.99
C VAL A 858 15.04 11.41 7.53
N VAL A 859 14.07 11.49 8.45
CA VAL A 859 12.71 11.95 8.15
C VAL A 859 12.71 13.39 7.66
N LEU A 860 13.47 14.29 8.31
CA LEU A 860 13.55 15.70 7.95
C LEU A 860 14.18 15.90 6.56
N LEU A 861 15.33 15.28 6.29
CA LEU A 861 16.01 15.35 5.00
C LEU A 861 15.14 14.78 3.88
N GLY A 862 14.50 13.63 4.11
CA GLY A 862 13.53 13.05 3.17
C GLY A 862 12.38 14.02 2.87
N ALA A 863 11.78 14.61 3.90
CA ALA A 863 10.70 15.58 3.76
C ALA A 863 11.14 16.87 3.03
N LEU A 864 12.36 17.35 3.28
CA LEU A 864 12.93 18.52 2.60
C LEU A 864 13.20 18.25 1.12
N LEU A 865 13.85 17.12 0.79
CA LEU A 865 14.15 16.72 -0.60
C LEU A 865 12.88 16.51 -1.42
N ILE A 866 11.90 15.80 -0.86
CA ILE A 866 10.61 15.54 -1.52
C ILE A 866 9.80 16.83 -1.60
N GLY A 867 9.80 17.64 -0.54
CA GLY A 867 9.18 18.96 -0.53
C GLY A 867 9.76 19.90 -1.58
N TRP A 868 11.07 19.90 -1.79
CA TRP A 868 11.76 20.64 -2.85
C TRP A 868 11.38 20.11 -4.23
N TRP A 869 11.37 18.79 -4.43
CA TRP A 869 10.94 18.16 -5.68
C TRP A 869 9.49 18.51 -6.04
N LEU A 870 8.58 18.52 -5.06
CA LEU A 870 7.16 18.89 -5.23
C LEU A 870 6.95 20.39 -5.51
N ARG A 871 7.91 21.25 -5.13
CA ARG A 871 7.84 22.71 -5.36
C ARG A 871 8.33 23.15 -6.73
N ARG A 872 8.83 22.23 -7.56
CA ARG A 872 9.31 22.58 -8.90
C ARG A 872 8.18 23.24 -9.71
N PRO A 873 8.43 24.38 -10.37
CA PRO A 873 7.42 25.02 -11.20
C PRO A 873 7.01 24.08 -12.35
N ALA A 874 5.76 24.17 -12.80
CA ALA A 874 5.39 23.53 -14.05
C ALA A 874 6.34 24.06 -15.12
N ARG A 875 7.06 23.16 -15.79
CA ARG A 875 7.67 23.49 -17.08
C ARG A 875 6.51 23.90 -17.97
N HIS A 876 6.26 25.21 -18.11
CA HIS A 876 5.29 25.82 -19.01
C HIS A 876 5.78 25.60 -20.45
N ALA A 877 5.87 24.35 -20.86
CA ALA A 877 6.12 24.00 -22.22
C ALA A 877 4.73 23.93 -22.85
N ASP A 878 4.28 25.08 -23.34
CA ASP A 878 3.06 25.25 -24.14
C ASP A 878 2.87 23.98 -25.01
N PRO A 879 1.75 23.23 -24.86
CA PRO A 879 1.52 21.99 -25.61
C PRO A 879 1.75 22.16 -27.11
N TRP A 880 1.37 23.32 -27.65
CA TRP A 880 1.62 23.70 -29.04
C TRP A 880 3.12 23.77 -29.33
N MET A 881 3.88 24.49 -28.51
CA MET A 881 5.32 24.67 -28.70
C MET A 881 6.10 23.36 -28.55
N ARG A 882 5.70 22.45 -27.65
CA ARG A 882 6.34 21.12 -27.54
C ARG A 882 6.13 20.26 -28.77
N LEU A 883 4.90 20.22 -29.28
CA LEU A 883 4.57 19.45 -30.48
C LEU A 883 5.26 20.06 -31.70
N TRP A 884 5.29 21.39 -31.80
CA TRP A 884 6.03 22.13 -32.82
C TRP A 884 7.53 21.84 -32.79
N GLN A 885 8.18 21.93 -31.63
CA GLN A 885 9.60 21.56 -31.47
C GLN A 885 9.86 20.10 -31.84
N ARG A 886 8.90 19.20 -31.60
CA ARG A 886 9.04 17.79 -31.98
C ARG A 886 8.97 17.61 -33.50
N ALA A 887 8.10 18.34 -34.19
CA ALA A 887 8.05 18.39 -35.65
C ALA A 887 9.36 18.98 -36.21
N CYS A 888 9.82 20.10 -35.66
CA CYS A 888 11.10 20.73 -36.02
C CYS A 888 12.28 19.76 -35.86
N ARG A 889 12.40 19.04 -34.74
CA ARG A 889 13.48 18.04 -34.56
C ARG A 889 13.43 16.91 -35.58
N ARG A 890 12.24 16.51 -36.06
CA ARG A 890 12.12 15.47 -37.09
C ARG A 890 12.58 15.98 -38.45
N ILE A 891 12.30 17.23 -38.77
CA ILE A 891 12.82 17.92 -39.96
C ILE A 891 14.33 18.12 -39.89
N GLY A 892 14.85 18.53 -38.72
CA GLY A 892 16.30 18.59 -38.47
C GLY A 892 17.00 17.26 -38.74
N LYS A 893 16.40 16.14 -38.29
CA LYS A 893 16.91 14.79 -38.58
C LYS A 893 16.74 14.34 -40.03
N ALA A 894 15.90 15.02 -40.81
CA ALA A 894 15.70 14.75 -42.22
C ALA A 894 16.65 15.56 -43.12
N GLY A 895 17.59 16.32 -42.55
CA GLY A 895 18.64 17.03 -43.28
C GLY A 895 18.34 18.51 -43.58
N VAL A 896 17.27 19.08 -43.02
CA VAL A 896 16.97 20.52 -43.16
C VAL A 896 17.40 21.26 -41.89
N SER A 897 18.23 22.29 -42.02
CA SER A 897 18.66 23.12 -40.89
C SER A 897 17.49 23.91 -40.31
N VAL A 898 17.14 23.60 -39.06
CA VAL A 898 16.17 24.38 -38.29
C VAL A 898 16.96 25.46 -37.55
N GLY A 899 16.84 26.72 -37.97
CA GLY A 899 17.65 27.84 -37.48
C GLY A 899 17.40 28.19 -36.01
N GLU A 900 18.35 28.93 -35.42
CA GLU A 900 18.33 29.36 -34.02
C GLU A 900 17.11 30.23 -33.68
N VAL A 901 16.38 29.79 -32.64
CA VAL A 901 15.49 30.48 -31.66
C VAL A 901 14.43 31.51 -32.14
N SER A 902 14.53 32.16 -33.31
CA SER A 902 13.66 33.28 -33.73
C SER A 902 12.97 33.10 -35.10
N GLU A 903 13.15 31.97 -35.77
CA GLU A 903 12.52 31.73 -37.09
C GLU A 903 11.02 31.39 -36.96
N GLY A 904 10.19 32.07 -37.77
CA GLY A 904 8.74 31.86 -37.81
C GLY A 904 8.32 30.54 -38.52
N PRO A 905 7.17 29.94 -38.16
CA PRO A 905 6.71 28.67 -38.74
C PRO A 905 6.56 28.68 -40.27
N LEU A 906 6.13 29.81 -40.86
CA LEU A 906 5.98 29.97 -42.31
C LEU A 906 7.34 30.02 -43.02
N THR A 907 8.32 30.69 -42.43
CA THR A 907 9.69 30.78 -42.97
C THR A 907 10.36 29.41 -42.99
N LEU A 908 10.16 28.62 -41.92
CA LEU A 908 10.64 27.24 -41.88
C LEU A 908 9.95 26.38 -42.94
N ALA A 909 8.65 26.56 -43.18
CA ALA A 909 7.92 25.84 -44.22
C ALA A 909 8.47 26.16 -45.62
N GLN A 910 8.71 27.44 -45.92
CA GLN A 910 9.34 27.88 -47.17
C GLN A 910 10.73 27.26 -47.37
N ARG A 911 11.55 27.19 -46.32
CA ARG A 911 12.87 26.55 -46.41
C ARG A 911 12.76 25.04 -46.66
N VAL A 912 11.80 24.38 -46.01
CA VAL A 912 11.54 22.94 -46.24
C VAL A 912 11.10 22.73 -47.69
N ALA A 913 10.24 23.57 -48.24
CA ALA A 913 9.81 23.51 -49.64
C ALA A 913 11.00 23.67 -50.61
N LEU A 914 11.96 24.54 -50.30
CA LEU A 914 13.17 24.76 -51.12
C LEU A 914 14.22 23.64 -50.99
N SER A 915 14.44 23.13 -49.77
CA SER A 915 15.52 22.18 -49.49
C SER A 915 15.11 20.72 -49.70
N ARG A 916 13.84 20.42 -49.42
CA ARG A 916 13.23 19.07 -49.47
C ARG A 916 11.79 19.16 -49.94
N PRO A 917 11.55 19.36 -51.25
CA PRO A 917 10.20 19.52 -51.82
C PRO A 917 9.30 18.31 -51.52
N ASP A 918 9.87 17.12 -51.36
CA ASP A 918 9.17 15.88 -51.03
C ASP A 918 8.49 15.90 -49.64
N LEU A 919 8.95 16.75 -48.72
CA LEU A 919 8.39 16.87 -47.37
C LEU A 919 7.34 17.99 -47.24
N SER A 920 7.28 18.93 -48.18
CA SER A 920 6.34 20.07 -48.18
C SER A 920 4.87 19.65 -48.03
N PRO A 921 4.35 18.67 -48.81
CA PRO A 921 2.94 18.29 -48.77
C PRO A 921 2.47 17.76 -47.41
N GLN A 922 3.41 17.28 -46.58
CA GLN A 922 3.12 16.77 -45.24
C GLN A 922 3.42 17.80 -44.13
N PHE A 923 4.33 18.74 -44.37
CA PHE A 923 4.74 19.73 -43.37
C PHE A 923 3.90 21.00 -43.42
N ASP A 924 3.50 21.47 -44.60
CA ASP A 924 2.68 22.69 -44.75
C ASP A 924 1.33 22.59 -44.02
N PRO A 925 0.60 21.45 -44.05
CA PRO A 925 -0.61 21.29 -43.25
C PRO A 925 -0.35 21.35 -41.74
N LEU A 926 0.82 20.90 -41.26
CA LEU A 926 1.19 21.00 -39.84
C LEU A 926 1.42 22.44 -39.43
N VAL A 927 2.06 23.23 -40.29
CA VAL A 927 2.31 24.66 -40.07
C VAL A 927 0.97 25.41 -40.03
N ALA A 928 0.06 25.12 -40.96
CA ALA A 928 -1.28 25.72 -40.99
C ALA A 928 -2.09 25.40 -39.72
N LEU A 929 -2.07 24.14 -39.27
CA LEU A 929 -2.74 23.71 -38.02
C LEU A 929 -2.11 24.34 -36.77
N TYR A 930 -0.79 24.50 -36.75
CA TYR A 930 -0.10 25.18 -35.65
C TYR A 930 -0.50 26.66 -35.57
N ILE A 931 -0.51 27.36 -36.70
CA ILE A 931 -0.84 28.79 -36.76
C ILE A 931 -2.31 29.02 -36.40
N SER A 932 -3.23 28.28 -37.03
CA SER A 932 -4.67 28.44 -36.79
C SER A 932 -5.07 28.07 -35.35
N GLY A 933 -4.44 27.05 -34.77
CA GLY A 933 -4.74 26.63 -33.40
C GLY A 933 -4.05 27.46 -32.32
N ARG A 934 -2.84 28.00 -32.57
CA ARG A 934 -2.08 28.78 -31.58
C ARG A 934 -2.45 30.26 -31.57
N TYR A 935 -2.80 30.81 -32.72
CA TYR A 935 -3.11 32.23 -32.91
C TYR A 935 -4.57 32.50 -33.32
N GLY A 936 -5.37 31.46 -33.58
CA GLY A 936 -6.82 31.57 -33.82
C GLY A 936 -7.68 31.22 -32.61
N ALA A 937 -9.01 31.37 -32.73
CA ALA A 937 -9.96 31.26 -31.62
C ALA A 937 -10.42 29.83 -31.25
N SER A 938 -9.94 28.79 -31.93
CA SER A 938 -10.43 27.40 -31.73
C SER A 938 -9.45 26.54 -30.94
N HIS A 939 -9.80 26.23 -29.69
CA HIS A 939 -9.05 25.31 -28.83
C HIS A 939 -9.17 23.82 -29.23
N GLU A 940 -10.12 23.46 -30.11
CA GLU A 940 -10.36 22.06 -30.53
C GLU A 940 -9.30 21.50 -31.49
N VAL A 941 -8.47 22.37 -32.09
CA VAL A 941 -7.49 21.98 -33.13
C VAL A 941 -6.25 21.26 -32.54
N LEU A 942 -6.03 21.29 -31.22
CA LEU A 942 -4.82 20.76 -30.59
C LEU A 942 -4.66 19.22 -30.74
N GLU A 943 -5.75 18.45 -30.62
CA GLU A 943 -5.68 16.99 -30.80
C GLU A 943 -5.51 16.60 -32.28
N GLN A 944 -6.04 17.39 -33.21
CA GLN A 944 -5.79 17.22 -34.65
C GLN A 944 -4.31 17.49 -34.97
N PHE A 945 -3.76 18.60 -34.46
CA PHE A 945 -2.34 18.93 -34.60
C PHE A 945 -1.44 17.84 -34.00
N LYS A 946 -1.75 17.35 -32.79
CA LYS A 946 -1.01 16.26 -32.14
C LYS A 946 -1.03 14.97 -32.97
N THR A 947 -2.18 14.60 -33.53
CA THR A 947 -2.32 13.41 -34.38
C THR A 947 -1.50 13.55 -35.66
N ALA A 948 -1.57 14.72 -36.30
CA ALA A 948 -0.80 15.02 -37.50
C ALA A 948 0.72 15.02 -37.24
N VAL A 949 1.18 15.65 -36.14
CA VAL A 949 2.59 15.61 -35.71
C VAL A 949 3.04 14.18 -35.42
N MET A 950 2.18 13.30 -34.88
CA MET A 950 2.55 11.90 -34.62
C MET A 950 2.64 11.06 -35.90
N ARG A 951 1.82 11.36 -36.92
CA ARG A 951 1.85 10.71 -38.24
C ARG A 951 3.03 11.17 -39.10
N PHE A 952 3.50 12.40 -38.93
CA PHE A 952 4.62 12.96 -39.68
C PHE A 952 5.96 12.26 -39.38
N ARG A 953 6.40 11.37 -40.28
CA ARG A 953 7.67 10.62 -40.17
C ARG A 953 8.52 10.84 -41.43
N PRO A 954 9.29 11.93 -41.51
CA PRO A 954 10.11 12.19 -42.69
C PRO A 954 11.19 11.11 -42.84
N LYS A 955 11.41 10.63 -44.07
CA LYS A 955 12.49 9.68 -44.39
C LYS A 955 13.84 10.38 -44.22
N ARG A 956 14.76 9.76 -43.48
CA ARG A 956 16.14 10.26 -43.33
C ARG A 956 16.86 10.15 -44.67
N VAL A 957 17.70 11.13 -44.96
CA VAL A 957 18.69 11.00 -46.03
C VAL A 957 19.63 9.86 -45.64
N GLY A 958 19.66 8.81 -46.46
CA GLY A 958 20.66 7.75 -46.32
C GLY A 958 22.04 8.32 -46.69
N ARG A 959 23.07 8.00 -45.90
CA ARG A 959 24.47 8.13 -46.30
C ARG A 959 24.68 7.28 -47.57
N GLN A 960 24.43 7.84 -48.74
CA GLN A 960 24.69 7.16 -50.02
C GLN A 960 25.14 8.12 -51.13
N ALA A 961 25.47 9.37 -50.80
CA ALA A 961 25.96 10.37 -51.75
C ALA A 961 27.46 10.76 -51.58
N GLU A 962 28.18 10.20 -50.61
CA GLU A 962 29.62 10.48 -50.39
C GLU A 962 30.55 9.42 -51.00
N ARG A 963 30.08 8.60 -51.95
CA ARG A 963 30.91 7.54 -52.57
C ARG A 963 30.87 7.53 -54.10
N LYS A 964 30.73 8.71 -54.70
CA LYS A 964 30.78 8.85 -56.16
C LYS A 964 31.69 9.94 -56.71
N ASP A 965 32.53 10.55 -55.88
CA ASP A 965 33.65 11.39 -56.30
C ASP A 965 34.80 11.24 -55.28
N GLU A 966 35.51 10.11 -55.35
CA GLU A 966 36.93 9.97 -54.97
C GLU A 966 37.52 8.71 -55.63
#